data_AF-A0A2P6TP86-F1
#
_entry.id   AF-A0A2P6TP86-F1
#
_cell.length_a   1.000
_cell.length_b   1.000
_cell.length_c   1.000
_cell.angle_alpha   90.00
_cell.angle_beta   90.00
_cell.angle_gamma   90.00
#
_symmetry.space_group_name_H-M   'P 1'
#
loop_
_entity.id
_entity.type
_entity.pdbx_description
1 polymer ?
#
loop_
_entity_poly.entity_id
_entity_poly.type
_entity_poly.pdbx_seq_one_letter_code
_entity_poly.pdbx_strand_id
1 'polypeptide(L)'
;MPGSAVAPGRRRLTPPGAAAAAALLLLALAVGCAPRPATAAVKPSDGGEQGGQLELQFAANKNREGAPIGTVTKAEVAGRTVYYEIPQAPKGTVAFFHGCSHGGYDSWYSQAACPECRGLPEEVSHTKQALALGYAVVAINSLNRDPPGEGDDAAMCFSFSDDKDGVAEALRDLLQEQGLQDLPLYVGGVSSGGSFALKLNKEMQGEIKGAFSEVLSMDPDNDDGTDWGSYPPVAFVRMERDENTNDRIARNQEVLQENGVPSQILVSPERRIYPTFFSDRASDFTPDLSERVTAALKEIGVIDADGNILAEPRRGFDFDWRAQLRAKIPEFDEEKPADSVKQDASVVSELLNMAWSNHEISGDYMSAILVWLEGGGQEDLQEIAQEWAIAKPALLTGTRLQPGQKPPTAGEPALGEPGGADVLDTTVAFLAKRDGIDKTLKIIRYTTRLLLATSFGGSQTDLAQRLKRFEASIGTSRKAYRLGKFLGDVNTLRKTRLHAPYAALEWVAAGGECVYYFVDQLIWLVKAGLLPERFAPRLNKVSNWGELIGYVGSISLSVLRISLLLEREVALIAELQRLQTEAAAAAGATAAATAGAAAAAGGGGGGMSSLAAAYAPAAAAAAAAAAGLDPDVAAALKGLRTEIRLLRARRVLRTLGLVQDLADLLMVLAEVRPSKTGLLSRPAVLALAGLLSGCLSAYKNWPGH
;
A
#
# COMPACT_ATOMS: atom_id res chain seq x y z
N MET A 1 50.26 72.65 23.11
CA MET A 1 50.57 73.20 21.78
C MET A 1 51.72 72.40 21.18
N PRO A 2 51.67 71.98 19.91
CA PRO A 2 50.53 71.69 19.03
C PRO A 2 50.55 70.17 18.65
N GLY A 3 49.51 69.50 18.16
CA GLY A 3 48.25 69.91 17.57
C GLY A 3 47.98 69.04 16.33
N SER A 4 47.15 68.00 16.46
CA SER A 4 46.33 67.51 15.35
C SER A 4 45.21 66.61 15.91
N ALA A 5 44.02 67.19 15.95
CA ALA A 5 42.79 66.51 16.32
C ALA A 5 42.38 65.51 15.21
N VAL A 6 42.08 64.27 15.59
CA VAL A 6 41.31 63.33 14.77
C VAL A 6 40.15 62.83 15.60
N ALA A 7 38.94 63.09 15.12
CA ALA A 7 37.66 62.76 15.73
C ALA A 7 37.47 61.24 15.98
N PRO A 8 36.64 60.84 16.97
CA PRO A 8 36.26 59.44 17.12
C PRO A 8 35.35 59.04 15.95
N GLY A 9 35.89 58.23 15.04
CA GLY A 9 35.13 57.62 13.97
C GLY A 9 33.99 56.78 14.55
N ARG A 10 32.75 57.23 14.36
CA ARG A 10 31.54 56.42 14.51
C ARG A 10 31.72 55.13 13.70
N ARG A 11 31.95 53.99 14.38
CA ARG A 11 31.73 52.67 13.78
C ARG A 11 30.25 52.59 13.42
N ARG A 12 29.92 52.85 12.16
CA ARG A 12 28.64 52.42 11.59
C ARG A 12 28.64 50.89 11.63
N LEU A 13 27.97 50.31 12.61
CA LEU A 13 27.45 48.96 12.51
C LEU A 13 26.52 48.96 11.30
N THR A 14 27.01 48.45 10.16
CA THR A 14 26.16 48.11 9.04
C THR A 14 25.18 47.05 9.54
N PRO A 15 23.86 47.23 9.34
CA PRO A 15 22.90 46.20 9.72
C PRO A 15 23.24 44.92 8.94
N PRO A 16 23.06 43.72 9.52
CA PRO A 16 23.22 42.48 8.77
C PRO A 16 22.33 42.58 7.54
N GLY A 17 22.94 42.47 6.35
CA GLY A 17 22.22 42.59 5.08
C GLY A 17 21.03 41.64 5.06
N ALA A 18 19.96 41.98 4.35
CA ALA A 18 18.70 41.23 4.31
C ALA A 18 18.87 39.71 4.06
N ALA A 19 19.98 39.28 3.44
CA ALA A 19 20.37 37.88 3.29
C ALA A 19 20.80 37.18 4.60
N ALA A 20 21.46 37.87 5.53
CA ALA A 20 21.80 37.34 6.86
C ALA A 20 20.56 37.31 7.78
N ALA A 21 19.64 38.28 7.63
CA ALA A 21 18.34 38.24 8.29
C ALA A 21 17.46 37.09 7.75
N ALA A 22 17.47 36.84 6.44
CA ALA A 22 16.78 35.71 5.83
C ALA A 22 17.41 34.35 6.18
N ALA A 23 18.74 34.28 6.32
CA ALA A 23 19.43 33.08 6.78
C ALA A 23 19.15 32.79 8.27
N LEU A 24 19.07 33.82 9.12
CA LEU A 24 18.63 33.70 10.51
C LEU A 24 17.14 33.35 10.63
N LEU A 25 16.29 33.83 9.72
CA LEU A 25 14.87 33.46 9.65
C LEU A 25 14.69 32.00 9.20
N LEU A 26 15.49 31.52 8.25
CA LEU A 26 15.54 30.11 7.83
C LEU A 26 16.13 29.19 8.91
N LEU A 27 17.11 29.67 9.68
CA LEU A 27 17.63 28.96 10.86
C LEU A 27 16.59 28.92 11.99
N ALA A 28 15.83 30.00 12.20
CA ALA A 28 14.75 30.06 13.18
C ALA A 28 13.53 29.20 12.78
N LEU A 29 13.26 29.06 11.49
CA LEU A 29 12.24 28.13 10.97
C LEU A 29 12.70 26.67 11.03
N ALA A 30 14.00 26.39 10.83
CA ALA A 30 14.56 25.04 10.99
C ALA A 30 14.66 24.60 12.47
N VAL A 31 14.86 25.54 13.40
CA VAL A 31 14.83 25.28 14.85
C VAL A 31 13.39 25.29 15.39
N GLY A 32 12.47 26.01 14.76
CA GLY A 32 11.03 26.04 15.07
C GLY A 32 10.24 24.79 14.66
N CYS A 33 10.87 23.85 13.93
CA CYS A 33 10.31 22.55 13.56
C CYS A 33 10.87 21.37 14.38
N ALA A 34 11.64 21.63 15.43
CA ALA A 34 11.85 20.61 16.45
C ALA A 34 10.53 20.41 17.24
N PRO A 35 10.05 19.18 17.48
CA PRO A 35 8.90 18.96 18.34
C PRO A 35 9.20 19.58 19.72
N ARG A 36 8.24 20.37 20.24
CA ARG A 36 8.27 20.80 21.65
C ARG A 36 8.44 19.55 22.52
N PRO A 37 9.31 19.57 23.56
CA PRO A 37 9.24 18.54 24.57
C PRO A 37 7.82 18.54 25.13
N ALA A 38 7.17 17.37 25.10
CA ALA A 38 5.95 17.15 25.83
C ALA A 38 6.17 17.70 27.25
N THR A 39 5.29 18.60 27.67
CA THR A 39 5.23 19.13 29.03
C THR A 39 5.40 17.97 30.00
N ALA A 40 6.37 18.13 30.91
CA ALA A 40 6.62 17.20 32.00
C ALA A 40 5.27 16.79 32.61
N ALA A 41 5.01 15.48 32.57
CA ALA A 41 3.93 14.87 33.29
C ALA A 41 3.99 15.37 34.74
N VAL A 42 2.93 16.06 35.15
CA VAL A 42 2.61 16.23 36.56
C VAL A 42 2.53 14.82 37.14
N LYS A 43 3.37 14.52 38.14
CA LYS A 43 3.25 13.29 38.92
C LYS A 43 1.81 13.17 39.42
N PRO A 44 1.10 12.05 39.19
CA PRO A 44 -0.13 11.80 39.92
C PRO A 44 0.24 11.70 41.40
N SER A 45 -0.32 12.61 42.19
CA SER A 45 -0.48 12.43 43.62
C SER A 45 -1.27 11.16 43.87
N ASP A 46 -0.84 10.37 44.85
CA ASP A 46 -1.61 9.26 45.42
C ASP A 46 -3.04 9.71 45.71
N GLY A 47 -3.97 9.23 44.88
CA GLY A 47 -5.38 9.56 44.93
C GLY A 47 -6.12 8.55 44.08
N GLY A 48 -6.58 7.47 44.72
CA GLY A 48 -7.29 6.40 44.06
C GLY A 48 -8.59 6.89 43.44
N GLU A 49 -8.71 6.70 42.13
CA GLU A 49 -9.99 6.58 41.45
C GLU A 49 -9.94 5.35 40.55
N GLN A 50 -10.82 4.40 40.87
CA GLN A 50 -11.03 3.15 40.15
C GLN A 50 -11.63 3.45 38.78
N GLY A 51 -10.79 3.57 37.75
CA GLY A 51 -11.20 3.48 36.34
C GLY A 51 -10.85 2.11 35.81
N GLY A 52 -11.80 1.18 35.80
CA GLY A 52 -11.58 -0.20 35.38
C GLY A 52 -11.13 -0.30 33.92
N GLN A 53 -9.91 -0.78 33.69
CA GLN A 53 -9.61 -1.53 32.49
C GLN A 53 -10.49 -2.79 32.52
N LEU A 54 -11.44 -2.90 31.60
CA LEU A 54 -12.04 -4.19 31.28
C LEU A 54 -10.92 -5.03 30.65
N GLU A 55 -10.20 -5.77 31.50
CA GLU A 55 -9.31 -6.83 31.07
C GLU A 55 -10.17 -7.85 30.31
N LEU A 56 -9.96 -8.01 29.01
CA LEU A 56 -10.69 -8.97 28.18
C LEU A 56 -10.45 -10.37 28.78
N GLN A 57 -11.46 -10.94 29.43
CA GLN A 57 -11.39 -12.19 30.21
C GLN A 57 -11.33 -13.45 29.33
N PHE A 58 -10.62 -13.41 28.21
CA PHE A 58 -10.50 -14.54 27.30
C PHE A 58 -9.04 -14.78 26.89
N ALA A 59 -8.68 -16.05 26.73
CA ALA A 59 -7.36 -16.47 26.32
C ALA A 59 -7.21 -16.32 24.80
N ALA A 60 -6.36 -15.40 24.36
CA ALA A 60 -6.18 -15.06 22.95
C ALA A 60 -5.75 -16.24 22.05
N ASN A 61 -5.16 -17.29 22.64
CA ASN A 61 -4.68 -18.48 21.94
C ASN A 61 -5.62 -19.69 22.06
N LYS A 62 -6.86 -19.50 22.54
CA LYS A 62 -7.83 -20.57 22.73
C LYS A 62 -9.13 -20.31 21.97
N ASN A 63 -9.73 -21.38 21.47
CA ASN A 63 -11.09 -21.36 20.95
C ASN A 63 -12.13 -21.37 22.09
N ARG A 64 -13.41 -21.29 21.73
CA ARG A 64 -14.54 -21.26 22.67
C ARG A 64 -14.56 -22.46 23.63
N GLU A 65 -14.20 -23.63 23.14
CA GLU A 65 -14.12 -24.88 23.92
C GLU A 65 -12.84 -24.99 24.78
N GLY A 66 -11.98 -23.96 24.74
CA GLY A 66 -10.74 -23.90 25.52
C GLY A 66 -9.57 -24.70 24.93
N ALA A 67 -9.73 -25.27 23.73
CA ALA A 67 -8.66 -25.89 22.96
C ALA A 67 -7.78 -24.82 22.28
N PRO A 68 -6.53 -25.16 21.88
CA PRO A 68 -5.68 -24.24 21.13
C PRO A 68 -6.37 -23.72 19.86
N ILE A 69 -6.17 -22.44 19.53
CA ILE A 69 -6.67 -21.88 18.27
C ILE A 69 -6.04 -22.62 17.06
N GLY A 70 -6.83 -22.86 16.01
CA GLY A 70 -6.55 -23.80 14.92
C GLY A 70 -7.16 -25.20 15.13
N THR A 71 -7.91 -25.42 16.21
CA THR A 71 -8.59 -26.71 16.47
C THR A 71 -10.01 -26.67 15.87
N VAL A 72 -10.20 -27.39 14.76
CA VAL A 72 -11.45 -27.40 13.99
C VAL A 72 -12.50 -28.34 14.60
N THR A 73 -13.77 -27.95 14.48
CA THR A 73 -14.92 -28.82 14.72
C THR A 73 -15.57 -29.19 13.40
N LYS A 74 -15.82 -30.49 13.20
CA LYS A 74 -16.63 -31.00 12.10
C LYS A 74 -18.04 -31.31 12.58
N ALA A 75 -19.05 -30.89 11.83
CA ALA A 75 -20.45 -31.22 12.06
C ALA A 75 -21.16 -31.56 10.75
N GLU A 76 -22.29 -32.26 10.87
CA GLU A 76 -23.25 -32.43 9.79
C GLU A 76 -24.48 -31.59 10.11
N VAL A 77 -24.74 -30.54 9.33
CA VAL A 77 -25.81 -29.56 9.56
C VAL A 77 -26.62 -29.44 8.28
N ALA A 78 -27.95 -29.60 8.36
CA ALA A 78 -28.86 -29.61 7.21
C ALA A 78 -28.39 -30.51 6.03
N GLY A 79 -27.83 -31.69 6.35
CA GLY A 79 -27.31 -32.63 5.36
C GLY A 79 -25.99 -32.19 4.69
N ARG A 80 -25.29 -31.21 5.26
CA ARG A 80 -23.99 -30.71 4.80
C ARG A 80 -22.90 -30.98 5.81
N THR A 81 -21.75 -31.40 5.32
CA THR A 81 -20.53 -31.38 6.12
C THR A 81 -20.05 -29.94 6.27
N VAL A 82 -19.95 -29.50 7.52
CA VAL A 82 -19.51 -28.16 7.92
C VAL A 82 -18.31 -28.26 8.84
N TYR A 83 -17.28 -27.48 8.55
CA TYR A 83 -16.09 -27.31 9.37
C TYR A 83 -16.13 -25.90 9.96
N TYR A 84 -15.94 -25.77 11.26
CA TYR A 84 -15.95 -24.46 11.88
C TYR A 84 -15.05 -24.37 13.10
N GLU A 85 -14.61 -23.15 13.39
CA GLU A 85 -13.89 -22.81 14.61
C GLU A 85 -14.38 -21.47 15.14
N ILE A 86 -14.65 -21.42 16.45
CA ILE A 86 -15.18 -20.23 17.10
C ILE A 86 -14.18 -19.74 18.14
N PRO A 87 -13.61 -18.53 18.01
CA PRO A 87 -12.76 -17.97 19.05
C PRO A 87 -13.59 -17.59 20.28
N GLN A 88 -12.93 -17.39 21.42
CA GLN A 88 -13.60 -16.82 22.60
C GLN A 88 -14.05 -15.39 22.31
N ALA A 89 -15.27 -15.02 22.75
CA ALA A 89 -15.90 -13.72 22.49
C ALA A 89 -15.85 -13.31 21.00
N PRO A 90 -16.47 -14.09 20.10
CA PRO A 90 -16.46 -13.80 18.67
C PRO A 90 -17.20 -12.50 18.38
N LYS A 91 -16.75 -11.75 17.38
CA LYS A 91 -17.38 -10.47 16.97
C LYS A 91 -18.26 -10.60 15.72
N GLY A 92 -18.26 -11.76 15.07
CA GLY A 92 -18.94 -12.04 13.81
C GLY A 92 -18.58 -13.42 13.29
N THR A 93 -19.14 -13.77 12.15
CA THR A 93 -18.84 -15.03 11.44
C THR A 93 -18.40 -14.75 10.02
N VAL A 94 -17.39 -15.48 9.55
CA VAL A 94 -16.96 -15.54 8.15
C VAL A 94 -17.29 -16.94 7.62
N ALA A 95 -18.21 -17.02 6.68
CA ALA A 95 -18.51 -18.24 5.94
C ALA A 95 -17.71 -18.25 4.62
N PHE A 96 -16.86 -19.25 4.44
CA PHE A 96 -15.96 -19.40 3.30
C PHE A 96 -16.36 -20.58 2.42
N PHE A 97 -16.49 -20.35 1.12
CA PHE A 97 -16.89 -21.35 0.13
C PHE A 97 -15.75 -21.68 -0.83
N HIS A 98 -15.39 -22.95 -0.89
CA HIS A 98 -14.25 -23.44 -1.68
C HIS A 98 -14.50 -23.38 -3.20
N GLY A 99 -13.41 -23.39 -3.97
CA GLY A 99 -13.46 -23.56 -5.43
C GLY A 99 -13.72 -25.01 -5.85
N CYS A 100 -13.85 -25.24 -7.15
CA CYS A 100 -13.88 -26.59 -7.73
C CYS A 100 -12.64 -27.39 -7.33
N SER A 101 -12.77 -28.70 -7.16
CA SER A 101 -11.72 -29.62 -6.69
C SER A 101 -11.24 -29.42 -5.25
N HIS A 102 -11.87 -28.53 -4.47
CA HIS A 102 -11.50 -28.25 -3.08
C HIS A 102 -12.62 -28.67 -2.09
N GLY A 103 -12.41 -28.43 -0.80
CA GLY A 103 -13.39 -28.71 0.26
C GLY A 103 -13.13 -27.86 1.50
N GLY A 104 -14.11 -27.79 2.41
CA GLY A 104 -13.95 -27.05 3.68
C GLY A 104 -12.85 -27.62 4.58
N TYR A 105 -12.42 -28.87 4.35
CA TYR A 105 -11.32 -29.52 5.03
C TYR A 105 -9.93 -28.99 4.60
N ASP A 106 -9.85 -28.11 3.62
CA ASP A 106 -8.59 -27.46 3.20
C ASP A 106 -8.17 -26.34 4.14
N SER A 107 -9.12 -25.76 4.86
CA SER A 107 -8.97 -24.54 5.67
C SER A 107 -8.27 -24.75 7.02
N TRP A 108 -7.98 -25.99 7.40
CA TRP A 108 -7.22 -26.37 8.61
C TRP A 108 -6.22 -27.47 8.30
N TYR A 109 -5.14 -27.55 9.08
CA TYR A 109 -4.19 -28.65 8.98
C TYR A 109 -4.77 -29.96 9.52
N SER A 110 -4.25 -31.08 9.02
CA SER A 110 -4.60 -32.42 9.50
C SER A 110 -4.37 -32.52 11.01
N GLN A 111 -5.37 -33.03 11.72
CA GLN A 111 -5.34 -33.19 13.17
C GLN A 111 -6.25 -34.33 13.60
N ALA A 112 -6.14 -34.79 14.85
CA ALA A 112 -6.94 -35.93 15.33
C ALA A 112 -8.46 -35.70 15.20
N ALA A 113 -8.92 -34.45 15.30
CA ALA A 113 -10.33 -34.08 15.13
C ALA A 113 -10.78 -33.99 13.66
N CYS A 114 -9.83 -33.88 12.72
CA CYS A 114 -10.08 -33.80 11.29
C CYS A 114 -8.91 -34.46 10.54
N PRO A 115 -8.83 -35.81 10.52
CA PRO A 115 -7.76 -36.52 9.82
C PRO A 115 -7.78 -36.26 8.31
N GLU A 116 -8.94 -35.95 7.74
CA GLU A 116 -9.13 -35.59 6.34
C GLU A 116 -8.68 -34.16 5.99
N CYS A 117 -8.45 -33.31 6.99
CA CYS A 117 -8.03 -31.94 6.76
C CYS A 117 -6.66 -31.91 6.06
N ARG A 118 -6.57 -31.15 4.96
CA ARG A 118 -5.36 -31.09 4.14
C ARG A 118 -4.43 -29.95 4.57
N GLY A 119 -5.00 -28.78 4.88
CA GLY A 119 -4.26 -27.59 5.24
C GLY A 119 -3.59 -26.91 4.05
N LEU A 120 -4.37 -26.58 3.01
CA LEU A 120 -3.82 -25.87 1.85
C LEU A 120 -3.45 -24.42 2.25
N PRO A 121 -2.31 -23.88 1.75
CA PRO A 121 -1.67 -22.72 2.37
C PRO A 121 -2.54 -21.47 2.39
N GLU A 122 -3.27 -21.22 1.30
CA GLU A 122 -4.04 -20.00 1.12
C GLU A 122 -5.34 -20.08 1.94
N GLU A 123 -6.07 -21.19 1.90
CA GLU A 123 -7.27 -21.44 2.71
C GLU A 123 -6.98 -21.37 4.21
N VAL A 124 -5.86 -21.97 4.64
CA VAL A 124 -5.40 -21.86 6.04
C VAL A 124 -5.07 -20.41 6.40
N SER A 125 -4.51 -19.64 5.47
CA SER A 125 -4.25 -18.21 5.68
C SER A 125 -5.53 -17.42 5.91
N HIS A 126 -6.59 -17.66 5.12
CA HIS A 126 -7.91 -17.05 5.33
C HIS A 126 -8.44 -17.34 6.73
N THR A 127 -8.43 -18.61 7.15
CA THR A 127 -8.86 -19.05 8.48
C THR A 127 -8.08 -18.35 9.59
N LYS A 128 -6.74 -18.39 9.52
CA LYS A 128 -5.87 -17.78 10.53
C LYS A 128 -6.11 -16.28 10.67
N GLN A 129 -6.29 -15.57 9.56
CA GLN A 129 -6.55 -14.13 9.59
C GLN A 129 -7.90 -13.80 10.23
N ALA A 130 -8.95 -14.52 9.83
CA ALA A 130 -10.28 -14.33 10.41
C ALA A 130 -10.31 -14.62 11.91
N LEU A 131 -9.73 -15.75 12.35
CA LEU A 131 -9.60 -16.10 13.77
C LEU A 131 -8.79 -15.07 14.55
N ALA A 132 -7.67 -14.59 13.99
CA ALA A 132 -6.83 -13.57 14.61
C ALA A 132 -7.56 -12.24 14.80
N LEU A 133 -8.49 -11.88 13.90
CA LEU A 133 -9.36 -10.71 14.04
C LEU A 133 -10.59 -10.95 14.93
N GLY A 134 -10.78 -12.18 15.43
CA GLY A 134 -11.85 -12.54 16.37
C GLY A 134 -13.15 -12.99 15.71
N TYR A 135 -13.11 -13.43 14.46
CA TYR A 135 -14.26 -14.01 13.76
C TYR A 135 -14.36 -15.51 14.01
N ALA A 136 -15.59 -16.01 14.13
CA ALA A 136 -15.86 -17.42 13.88
C ALA A 136 -15.66 -17.72 12.38
N VAL A 137 -15.06 -18.84 12.05
CA VAL A 137 -14.84 -19.27 10.65
C VAL A 137 -15.67 -20.51 10.40
N VAL A 138 -16.40 -20.52 9.28
CA VAL A 138 -17.25 -21.63 8.84
C VAL A 138 -16.89 -21.95 7.40
N ALA A 139 -16.58 -23.21 7.10
CA ALA A 139 -16.34 -23.71 5.75
C ALA A 139 -17.29 -24.88 5.47
N ILE A 140 -18.06 -24.77 4.39
CA ILE A 140 -19.10 -25.74 4.03
C ILE A 140 -18.69 -26.47 2.76
N ASN A 141 -18.94 -27.77 2.69
CA ASN A 141 -18.75 -28.53 1.46
C ASN A 141 -19.90 -28.32 0.47
N SER A 142 -19.55 -28.21 -0.82
CA SER A 142 -20.49 -28.39 -1.94
C SER A 142 -21.21 -29.73 -1.89
N LEU A 143 -22.40 -29.81 -2.49
CA LEU A 143 -23.18 -31.07 -2.57
C LEU A 143 -22.50 -32.06 -3.48
N ASN A 144 -22.03 -31.57 -4.63
CA ASN A 144 -21.20 -32.35 -5.52
C ASN A 144 -19.91 -32.71 -4.78
N ARG A 145 -19.70 -34.01 -4.55
CA ARG A 145 -18.46 -34.59 -4.01
C ARG A 145 -17.86 -35.62 -4.96
N ASP A 146 -18.26 -35.61 -6.23
CA ASP A 146 -17.69 -36.48 -7.25
C ASP A 146 -16.20 -36.18 -7.38
N PRO A 147 -15.33 -37.21 -7.38
CA PRO A 147 -13.91 -37.00 -7.47
C PRO A 147 -13.55 -36.41 -8.83
N PRO A 148 -12.52 -35.55 -8.91
CA PRO A 148 -12.05 -35.02 -10.18
C PRO A 148 -11.59 -36.17 -11.08
N GLY A 149 -12.25 -36.33 -12.22
CA GLY A 149 -11.74 -37.12 -13.34
C GLY A 149 -10.62 -36.37 -14.06
N GLU A 150 -9.78 -37.06 -14.83
CA GLU A 150 -8.82 -36.39 -15.72
C GLU A 150 -9.57 -35.44 -16.68
N GLY A 151 -9.44 -34.13 -16.45
CA GLY A 151 -10.04 -33.09 -17.28
C GLY A 151 -11.46 -32.65 -16.90
N ASP A 152 -11.96 -33.01 -15.71
CA ASP A 152 -13.27 -32.53 -15.23
C ASP A 152 -13.14 -31.29 -14.33
N ASP A 153 -13.30 -30.11 -14.94
CA ASP A 153 -13.28 -28.81 -14.25
C ASP A 153 -14.54 -28.58 -13.36
N ALA A 154 -15.53 -29.50 -13.38
CA ALA A 154 -16.79 -29.39 -12.62
C ALA A 154 -16.84 -30.26 -11.34
N ALA A 155 -15.76 -30.96 -11.01
CA ALA A 155 -15.71 -31.82 -9.83
C ALA A 155 -15.68 -31.02 -8.53
N MET A 156 -16.44 -31.46 -7.53
CA MET A 156 -16.50 -30.82 -6.21
C MET A 156 -16.73 -29.30 -6.25
N CYS A 157 -17.56 -28.82 -7.18
CA CYS A 157 -17.91 -27.41 -7.33
C CYS A 157 -19.23 -27.05 -6.64
N PHE A 158 -19.38 -25.78 -6.25
CA PHE A 158 -20.68 -25.23 -5.91
C PHE A 158 -21.55 -24.99 -7.15
N SER A 159 -22.82 -25.38 -7.03
CA SER A 159 -23.90 -25.09 -7.96
C SER A 159 -24.95 -24.27 -7.23
N PHE A 160 -25.27 -23.06 -7.73
CA PHE A 160 -26.26 -22.23 -7.03
C PHE A 160 -27.63 -22.92 -6.95
N SER A 161 -28.10 -23.57 -8.01
CA SER A 161 -29.41 -24.24 -8.00
C SER A 161 -29.50 -25.35 -6.95
N ASP A 162 -28.41 -26.10 -6.78
CA ASP A 162 -28.42 -27.34 -5.98
C ASP A 162 -27.97 -27.08 -4.54
N ASP A 163 -27.15 -26.04 -4.31
CA ASP A 163 -26.55 -25.75 -3.01
C ASP A 163 -27.25 -24.69 -2.19
N LYS A 164 -27.98 -23.75 -2.82
CA LYS A 164 -28.46 -22.53 -2.14
C LYS A 164 -29.31 -22.79 -0.89
N ASP A 165 -30.28 -23.70 -0.97
CA ASP A 165 -31.24 -23.93 0.11
C ASP A 165 -30.56 -24.64 1.30
N GLY A 166 -29.81 -25.71 1.02
CA GLY A 166 -29.11 -26.48 2.04
C GLY A 166 -27.97 -25.71 2.71
N VAL A 167 -27.27 -24.82 1.98
CA VAL A 167 -26.25 -23.96 2.58
C VAL A 167 -26.88 -22.86 3.45
N ALA A 168 -27.95 -22.21 2.98
CA ALA A 168 -28.64 -21.19 3.77
C ALA A 168 -29.23 -21.78 5.06
N GLU A 169 -29.82 -22.97 4.99
CA GLU A 169 -30.31 -23.72 6.16
C GLU A 169 -29.15 -24.09 7.09
N ALA A 170 -28.08 -24.70 6.57
CA ALA A 170 -26.91 -25.08 7.38
C ALA A 170 -26.27 -23.89 8.11
N LEU A 171 -26.17 -22.73 7.46
CA LEU A 171 -25.65 -21.51 8.09
C LEU A 171 -26.58 -21.00 9.18
N ARG A 172 -27.89 -20.89 8.92
CA ARG A 172 -28.85 -20.40 9.92
C ARG A 172 -28.89 -21.30 11.14
N ASP A 173 -28.97 -22.62 10.94
CA ASP A 173 -28.98 -23.62 12.01
C ASP A 173 -27.70 -23.53 12.83
N LEU A 174 -26.52 -23.56 12.18
CA LEU A 174 -25.25 -23.47 12.88
C LEU A 174 -25.13 -22.15 13.66
N LEU A 175 -25.47 -21.02 13.06
CA LEU A 175 -25.39 -19.72 13.72
C LEU A 175 -26.33 -19.66 14.92
N GLN A 176 -27.55 -20.21 14.81
CA GLN A 176 -28.51 -20.25 15.91
C GLN A 176 -28.04 -21.18 17.03
N GLU A 177 -27.62 -22.40 16.72
CA GLU A 177 -27.12 -23.39 17.68
C GLU A 177 -25.90 -22.88 18.45
N GLN A 178 -25.03 -22.13 17.77
CA GLN A 178 -23.79 -21.59 18.33
C GLN A 178 -23.97 -20.19 18.93
N GLY A 179 -25.18 -19.63 18.95
CA GLY A 179 -25.46 -18.30 19.52
C GLY A 179 -24.73 -17.17 18.80
N LEU A 180 -24.59 -17.28 17.47
CA LEU A 180 -23.90 -16.33 16.59
C LEU A 180 -24.87 -15.56 15.68
N GLN A 181 -26.17 -15.88 15.68
CA GLN A 181 -27.16 -15.33 14.76
C GLN A 181 -27.36 -13.81 14.86
N ASP A 182 -27.05 -13.22 16.02
CA ASP A 182 -27.16 -11.77 16.26
C ASP A 182 -25.87 -11.01 15.92
N LEU A 183 -24.81 -11.70 15.50
CA LEU A 183 -23.53 -11.13 15.09
C LEU A 183 -23.46 -10.97 13.56
N PRO A 184 -22.63 -10.04 13.04
CA PRO A 184 -22.50 -9.86 11.60
C PRO A 184 -21.99 -11.12 10.90
N LEU A 185 -22.69 -11.52 9.83
CA LEU A 185 -22.29 -12.58 8.92
C LEU A 185 -21.63 -11.99 7.68
N TYR A 186 -20.38 -12.40 7.44
CA TYR A 186 -19.65 -12.14 6.21
C TYR A 186 -19.54 -13.43 5.41
N VAL A 187 -19.76 -13.36 4.10
CA VAL A 187 -19.67 -14.52 3.21
C VAL A 187 -18.63 -14.28 2.14
N GLY A 188 -17.93 -15.31 1.71
CA GLY A 188 -17.09 -15.20 0.53
C GLY A 188 -16.52 -16.53 0.10
N GLY A 189 -15.78 -16.53 -0.99
CA GLY A 189 -15.24 -17.76 -1.53
C GLY A 189 -14.42 -17.55 -2.78
N VAL A 190 -13.99 -18.67 -3.36
CA VAL A 190 -13.07 -18.72 -4.50
C VAL A 190 -13.74 -19.38 -5.69
N SER A 191 -13.56 -18.81 -6.87
CA SER A 191 -14.07 -19.37 -8.13
C SER A 191 -15.57 -19.73 -8.04
N SER A 192 -15.96 -21.00 -8.19
CA SER A 192 -17.36 -21.44 -8.04
C SER A 192 -17.96 -21.06 -6.67
N GLY A 193 -17.21 -21.22 -5.58
CA GLY A 193 -17.58 -20.76 -4.24
C GLY A 193 -17.68 -19.24 -4.14
N GLY A 194 -16.82 -18.50 -4.86
CA GLY A 194 -16.88 -17.04 -4.94
C GLY A 194 -18.12 -16.54 -5.66
N SER A 195 -18.47 -17.14 -6.80
CA SER A 195 -19.74 -16.83 -7.48
C SER A 195 -20.94 -17.26 -6.64
N PHE A 196 -20.85 -18.38 -5.92
CA PHE A 196 -21.91 -18.88 -5.06
C PHE A 196 -22.17 -17.94 -3.88
N ALA A 197 -21.11 -17.49 -3.20
CA ALA A 197 -21.20 -16.57 -2.06
C ALA A 197 -21.95 -15.29 -2.39
N LEU A 198 -21.69 -14.71 -3.58
CA LEU A 198 -22.40 -13.53 -4.06
C LEU A 198 -23.88 -13.83 -4.29
N LYS A 199 -24.20 -14.92 -4.99
CA LYS A 199 -25.59 -15.30 -5.28
C LYS A 199 -26.38 -15.68 -4.03
N LEU A 200 -25.72 -16.15 -2.97
CA LEU A 200 -26.35 -16.51 -1.70
C LEU A 200 -27.10 -15.32 -1.06
N ASN A 201 -26.74 -14.07 -1.39
CA ASN A 201 -27.49 -12.89 -0.98
C ASN A 201 -28.97 -12.95 -1.42
N LYS A 202 -29.31 -13.66 -2.49
CA LYS A 202 -30.70 -13.86 -2.92
C LYS A 202 -31.53 -14.66 -1.92
N GLU A 203 -30.91 -15.61 -1.22
CA GLU A 203 -31.59 -16.46 -0.24
C GLU A 203 -31.50 -15.91 1.19
N MET A 204 -30.48 -15.10 1.46
CA MET A 204 -30.14 -14.58 2.80
C MET A 204 -30.10 -13.04 2.82
N GLN A 205 -30.96 -12.41 2.03
CA GLN A 205 -31.00 -10.96 1.87
C GLN A 205 -31.21 -10.26 3.23
N GLY A 206 -30.30 -9.34 3.56
CA GLY A 206 -30.34 -8.60 4.82
C GLY A 206 -29.70 -9.32 6.02
N GLU A 207 -29.46 -10.63 5.94
CA GLU A 207 -28.69 -11.39 6.93
C GLU A 207 -27.17 -11.20 6.73
N ILE A 208 -26.72 -11.19 5.48
CA ILE A 208 -25.32 -10.98 5.10
C ILE A 208 -24.96 -9.50 5.22
N LYS A 209 -23.88 -9.18 5.97
CA LYS A 209 -23.41 -7.80 6.23
C LYS A 209 -22.21 -7.38 5.38
N GLY A 210 -21.64 -8.30 4.62
CA GLY A 210 -20.56 -8.05 3.67
C GLY A 210 -20.23 -9.31 2.90
N ALA A 211 -19.81 -9.15 1.66
CA ALA A 211 -19.43 -10.25 0.80
C ALA A 211 -18.03 -10.04 0.22
N PHE A 212 -17.37 -11.13 -0.14
CA PHE A 212 -16.17 -11.06 -0.96
C PHE A 212 -16.08 -12.23 -1.94
N SER A 213 -15.36 -12.04 -3.04
CA SER A 213 -15.22 -13.05 -4.08
C SER A 213 -13.83 -13.03 -4.68
N GLU A 214 -13.19 -14.19 -4.74
CA GLU A 214 -11.87 -14.36 -5.35
C GLU A 214 -12.01 -15.08 -6.70
N VAL A 215 -11.37 -14.51 -7.73
CA VAL A 215 -11.14 -15.10 -9.07
C VAL A 215 -12.37 -15.59 -9.83
N LEU A 216 -13.57 -15.19 -9.43
CA LEU A 216 -14.79 -15.26 -10.24
C LEU A 216 -15.83 -14.27 -9.68
N SER A 217 -16.91 -14.03 -10.42
CA SER A 217 -18.06 -13.27 -9.95
C SER A 217 -19.33 -13.79 -10.62
N MET A 218 -20.47 -13.17 -10.34
CA MET A 218 -21.73 -13.47 -11.05
C MET A 218 -21.65 -12.95 -12.49
N ASP A 219 -22.58 -13.34 -13.36
CA ASP A 219 -22.66 -12.72 -14.68
C ASP A 219 -23.67 -11.59 -14.58
N PRO A 220 -23.28 -10.31 -14.72
CA PRO A 220 -24.21 -9.20 -14.54
C PRO A 220 -25.20 -9.09 -15.71
N ASP A 221 -24.88 -9.68 -16.87
CA ASP A 221 -25.75 -9.64 -18.05
C ASP A 221 -26.84 -10.72 -18.03
N ASN A 222 -26.74 -11.68 -17.11
CA ASN A 222 -27.79 -12.67 -16.92
C ASN A 222 -28.97 -12.02 -16.21
N ASP A 223 -30.06 -11.82 -16.95
CA ASP A 223 -31.35 -11.32 -16.43
C ASP A 223 -32.05 -12.41 -15.59
N ASP A 224 -31.52 -12.62 -14.39
CA ASP A 224 -32.03 -13.59 -13.40
C ASP A 224 -32.77 -12.90 -12.24
N GLY A 225 -33.18 -11.64 -12.44
CA GLY A 225 -33.93 -10.86 -11.46
C GLY A 225 -33.13 -10.43 -10.23
N THR A 226 -31.80 -10.32 -10.32
CA THR A 226 -30.95 -9.87 -9.20
C THR A 226 -31.28 -8.43 -8.80
N ASP A 227 -31.64 -8.24 -7.53
CA ASP A 227 -31.74 -6.92 -6.90
C ASP A 227 -30.35 -6.43 -6.46
N TRP A 228 -29.64 -5.75 -7.36
CA TRP A 228 -28.28 -5.28 -7.14
C TRP A 228 -28.15 -4.26 -6.00
N GLY A 229 -29.19 -3.44 -5.76
CA GLY A 229 -29.19 -2.46 -4.68
C GLY A 229 -29.33 -3.07 -3.28
N SER A 230 -29.70 -4.35 -3.19
CA SER A 230 -29.83 -5.07 -1.92
C SER A 230 -28.51 -5.64 -1.37
N TYR A 231 -27.43 -5.60 -2.15
CA TYR A 231 -26.18 -6.24 -1.75
C TYR A 231 -25.50 -5.46 -0.61
N PRO A 232 -24.87 -6.15 0.34
CA PRO A 232 -23.96 -5.52 1.28
C PRO A 232 -22.67 -5.09 0.56
N PRO A 233 -21.72 -4.39 1.22
CA PRO A 233 -20.42 -4.10 0.63
C PRO A 233 -19.73 -5.36 0.08
N VAL A 234 -19.17 -5.27 -1.13
CA VAL A 234 -18.57 -6.41 -1.85
C VAL A 234 -17.11 -6.14 -2.22
N ALA A 235 -16.20 -6.92 -1.66
CA ALA A 235 -14.79 -6.91 -2.05
C ALA A 235 -14.49 -7.97 -3.11
N PHE A 236 -13.66 -7.66 -4.09
CA PHE A 236 -13.19 -8.62 -5.08
C PHE A 236 -11.67 -8.78 -4.99
N VAL A 237 -11.20 -10.01 -5.17
CA VAL A 237 -9.78 -10.29 -5.43
C VAL A 237 -9.68 -10.90 -6.81
N ARG A 238 -8.88 -10.29 -7.67
CA ARG A 238 -8.65 -10.78 -9.04
C ARG A 238 -7.18 -11.05 -9.27
N MET A 239 -6.87 -11.97 -10.17
CA MET A 239 -5.51 -12.35 -10.51
C MET A 239 -5.03 -11.54 -11.72
N GLU A 240 -3.76 -11.11 -11.71
CA GLU A 240 -3.19 -10.24 -12.75
C GLU A 240 -3.30 -10.83 -14.16
N ARG A 241 -3.17 -12.15 -14.33
CA ARG A 241 -3.20 -12.81 -15.64
C ARG A 241 -4.55 -13.40 -16.05
N ASP A 242 -5.56 -13.35 -15.18
CA ASP A 242 -6.87 -13.97 -15.46
C ASP A 242 -7.80 -13.02 -16.23
N GLU A 243 -7.44 -12.71 -17.48
CA GLU A 243 -8.16 -11.72 -18.31
C GLU A 243 -9.67 -12.01 -18.39
N ASN A 244 -10.05 -13.27 -18.57
CA ASN A 244 -11.44 -13.67 -18.75
C ASN A 244 -12.31 -13.40 -17.52
N THR A 245 -11.84 -13.76 -16.31
CA THR A 245 -12.62 -13.50 -15.09
C THR A 245 -12.50 -12.04 -14.64
N ASN A 246 -11.37 -11.39 -14.94
CA ASN A 246 -11.14 -9.98 -14.61
C ASN A 246 -12.19 -9.06 -15.23
N ASP A 247 -12.58 -9.29 -16.48
CA ASP A 247 -13.64 -8.54 -17.15
C ASP A 247 -15.00 -8.75 -16.48
N ARG A 248 -15.30 -9.98 -16.07
CA ARG A 248 -16.55 -10.32 -15.37
C ARG A 248 -16.63 -9.65 -14.00
N ILE A 249 -15.53 -9.69 -13.24
CA ILE A 249 -15.40 -9.01 -11.93
C ILE A 249 -15.55 -7.50 -12.09
N ALA A 250 -14.90 -6.89 -13.09
CA ALA A 250 -14.99 -5.46 -13.33
C ALA A 250 -16.44 -5.02 -13.61
N ARG A 251 -17.16 -5.76 -14.45
CA ARG A 251 -18.58 -5.47 -14.73
C ARG A 251 -19.49 -5.66 -13.50
N ASN A 252 -19.23 -6.67 -12.66
CA ASN A 252 -19.95 -6.81 -11.39
C ASN A 252 -19.73 -5.63 -10.45
N GLN A 253 -18.47 -5.19 -10.30
CA GLN A 253 -18.14 -4.02 -9.51
C GLN A 253 -18.89 -2.79 -10.03
N GLU A 254 -18.89 -2.58 -11.34
CA GLU A 254 -19.55 -1.44 -11.99
C GLU A 254 -21.05 -1.43 -11.69
N VAL A 255 -21.75 -2.55 -11.90
CA VAL A 255 -23.18 -2.67 -11.59
C VAL A 255 -23.49 -2.48 -10.10
N LEU A 256 -22.67 -3.03 -9.20
CA LEU A 256 -22.83 -2.82 -7.76
C LEU A 256 -22.68 -1.33 -7.40
N GLN A 257 -21.66 -0.66 -7.92
CA GLN A 257 -21.40 0.76 -7.68
C GLN A 257 -22.51 1.65 -8.27
N GLU A 258 -23.01 1.34 -9.45
CA GLU A 258 -24.15 2.04 -10.08
C GLU A 258 -25.43 1.94 -9.24
N ASN A 259 -25.57 0.85 -8.46
CA ASN A 259 -26.69 0.64 -7.54
C ASN A 259 -26.37 1.10 -6.10
N GLY A 260 -25.33 1.90 -5.90
CA GLY A 260 -24.98 2.49 -4.59
C GLY A 260 -24.32 1.52 -3.61
N VAL A 261 -23.94 0.32 -4.05
CA VAL A 261 -23.28 -0.67 -3.20
C VAL A 261 -21.77 -0.44 -3.20
N PRO A 262 -21.13 -0.25 -2.02
CA PRO A 262 -19.69 -0.12 -1.94
C PRO A 262 -19.00 -1.39 -2.48
N SER A 263 -18.19 -1.23 -3.52
CA SER A 263 -17.45 -2.35 -4.10
C SER A 263 -16.06 -1.97 -4.61
N GLN A 264 -15.04 -2.75 -4.27
CA GLN A 264 -13.65 -2.48 -4.60
C GLN A 264 -12.89 -3.76 -4.98
N ILE A 265 -11.89 -3.62 -5.87
CA ILE A 265 -11.10 -4.73 -6.42
C ILE A 265 -9.65 -4.65 -5.92
N LEU A 266 -9.17 -5.72 -5.28
CA LEU A 266 -7.75 -5.99 -5.06
C LEU A 266 -7.18 -6.84 -6.19
N VAL A 267 -5.94 -6.55 -6.58
CA VAL A 267 -5.22 -7.30 -7.61
C VAL A 267 -4.13 -8.13 -6.94
N SER A 268 -4.22 -9.45 -7.07
CA SER A 268 -3.16 -10.37 -6.68
C SER A 268 -2.15 -10.44 -7.84
N PRO A 269 -0.91 -9.97 -7.65
CA PRO A 269 0.09 -9.89 -8.72
C PRO A 269 0.73 -11.24 -9.01
N GLU A 270 1.47 -11.33 -10.12
CA GLU A 270 2.46 -12.39 -10.26
C GLU A 270 3.52 -12.33 -9.15
N ARG A 271 4.02 -13.50 -8.73
CA ARG A 271 5.05 -13.62 -7.68
C ARG A 271 6.21 -14.45 -8.20
N ARG A 272 7.41 -14.08 -7.75
CA ARG A 272 8.64 -14.84 -8.00
C ARG A 272 8.81 -15.92 -6.95
N ILE A 273 9.30 -17.08 -7.36
CA ILE A 273 9.69 -18.16 -6.48
C ILE A 273 11.10 -17.91 -5.97
N TYR A 274 11.20 -17.49 -4.69
CA TYR A 274 12.46 -17.29 -3.98
C TYR A 274 12.71 -18.45 -2.99
N PRO A 275 13.93 -18.60 -2.43
CA PRO A 275 14.31 -19.83 -1.71
C PRO A 275 13.39 -20.22 -0.54
N THR A 276 12.84 -19.25 0.21
CA THR A 276 11.91 -19.50 1.31
C THR A 276 10.43 -19.36 0.92
N PHE A 277 10.08 -19.24 -0.36
CA PHE A 277 8.73 -18.91 -0.83
C PHE A 277 7.66 -19.87 -0.29
N PHE A 278 7.89 -21.18 -0.38
CA PHE A 278 6.93 -22.17 0.10
C PHE A 278 6.82 -22.14 1.63
N SER A 279 7.94 -22.08 2.34
CA SER A 279 7.98 -22.01 3.81
C SER A 279 7.48 -20.69 4.41
N ASP A 280 7.50 -19.60 3.66
CA ASP A 280 6.94 -18.32 4.08
C ASP A 280 5.40 -18.31 4.00
N ARG A 281 4.80 -19.26 3.26
CA ARG A 281 3.36 -19.35 3.04
C ARG A 281 2.69 -20.56 3.70
N ALA A 282 3.35 -21.72 3.74
CA ALA A 282 2.85 -22.91 4.44
C ALA A 282 3.64 -23.19 5.73
N SER A 283 2.94 -23.28 6.87
CA SER A 283 3.55 -23.52 8.18
C SER A 283 4.15 -24.92 8.35
N ASP A 284 3.66 -25.89 7.59
CA ASP A 284 4.12 -27.28 7.54
C ASP A 284 5.24 -27.50 6.51
N PHE A 285 5.62 -26.48 5.75
CA PHE A 285 6.70 -26.54 4.78
C PHE A 285 8.00 -25.96 5.35
N THR A 286 9.02 -26.78 5.53
CA THR A 286 10.27 -26.32 6.17
C THR A 286 11.09 -25.40 5.24
N PRO A 287 11.87 -24.44 5.78
CA PRO A 287 12.76 -23.61 4.97
C PRO A 287 13.76 -24.42 4.15
N ASP A 288 14.35 -25.48 4.71
CA ASP A 288 15.28 -26.37 3.99
C ASP A 288 14.61 -27.03 2.77
N LEU A 289 13.41 -27.58 2.95
CA LEU A 289 12.64 -28.17 1.86
C LEU A 289 12.28 -27.10 0.80
N SER A 290 11.92 -25.89 1.21
CA SER A 290 11.66 -24.75 0.31
C SER A 290 12.86 -24.41 -0.55
N GLU A 291 14.05 -24.35 0.04
CA GLU A 291 15.28 -24.05 -0.71
C GLU A 291 15.60 -25.16 -1.73
N ARG A 292 15.46 -26.43 -1.33
CA ARG A 292 15.69 -27.59 -2.22
C ARG A 292 14.68 -27.66 -3.36
N VAL A 293 13.39 -27.44 -3.07
CA VAL A 293 12.33 -27.43 -4.08
C VAL A 293 12.53 -26.28 -5.05
N THR A 294 12.86 -25.08 -4.57
CA THR A 294 13.19 -23.93 -5.42
C THR A 294 14.39 -24.23 -6.32
N ALA A 295 15.45 -24.83 -5.78
CA ALA A 295 16.62 -25.21 -6.57
C ALA A 295 16.28 -26.28 -7.64
N ALA A 296 15.48 -27.28 -7.28
CA ALA A 296 15.04 -28.31 -8.20
C ALA A 296 14.15 -27.74 -9.32
N LEU A 297 13.22 -26.85 -9.00
CA LEU A 297 12.37 -26.14 -9.97
C LEU A 297 13.20 -25.33 -10.99
N LYS A 298 14.32 -24.72 -10.56
CA LYS A 298 15.29 -24.05 -11.45
C LYS A 298 15.99 -25.06 -12.36
N GLU A 299 16.44 -26.18 -11.80
CA GLU A 299 17.18 -27.20 -12.55
C GLU A 299 16.33 -27.85 -13.65
N ILE A 300 15.06 -28.14 -13.35
CA ILE A 300 14.13 -28.77 -14.30
C ILE A 300 13.47 -27.78 -15.26
N GLY A 301 13.77 -26.48 -15.14
CA GLY A 301 13.27 -25.44 -16.05
C GLY A 301 11.78 -25.09 -15.85
N VAL A 302 11.24 -25.18 -14.64
CA VAL A 302 9.92 -24.62 -14.31
C VAL A 302 10.02 -23.13 -14.00
N ILE A 303 11.11 -22.73 -13.35
CA ILE A 303 11.42 -21.32 -13.06
C ILE A 303 12.79 -20.93 -13.61
N ASP A 304 12.98 -19.67 -13.96
CA ASP A 304 14.27 -19.12 -14.38
C ASP A 304 15.21 -18.80 -13.19
N ALA A 305 16.38 -18.24 -13.51
CA ALA A 305 17.37 -17.84 -12.50
C ALA A 305 16.81 -16.82 -11.49
N ASP A 306 15.92 -15.93 -11.94
CA ASP A 306 15.29 -14.86 -11.17
C ASP A 306 14.05 -15.34 -10.40
N GLY A 307 13.64 -16.60 -10.59
CA GLY A 307 12.48 -17.21 -9.95
C GLY A 307 11.17 -16.93 -10.67
N ASN A 308 11.19 -16.42 -11.90
CA ASN A 308 9.97 -16.28 -12.70
C ASN A 308 9.53 -17.65 -13.21
N ILE A 309 8.24 -17.94 -13.11
CA ILE A 309 7.64 -19.15 -13.67
C ILE A 309 7.63 -19.02 -15.20
N LEU A 310 8.07 -20.06 -15.90
CA LEU A 310 8.29 -20.03 -17.35
C LEU A 310 7.04 -20.33 -18.18
N ALA A 311 6.08 -21.07 -17.60
CA ALA A 311 4.79 -21.36 -18.22
C ALA A 311 3.73 -21.67 -17.16
N GLU A 312 2.46 -21.65 -17.55
CA GLU A 312 1.33 -21.92 -16.64
C GLU A 312 1.49 -23.30 -15.94
N PRO A 313 1.51 -23.40 -14.60
CA PRO A 313 1.90 -24.64 -13.93
C PRO A 313 0.93 -25.83 -14.06
N ARG A 314 -0.37 -25.59 -14.33
CA ARG A 314 -1.33 -26.68 -14.56
C ARG A 314 -1.10 -27.34 -15.93
N ARG A 315 -0.92 -26.57 -17.00
CA ARG A 315 -1.02 -27.05 -18.41
C ARG A 315 0.01 -26.46 -19.39
N GLY A 316 0.86 -25.53 -18.96
CA GLY A 316 1.73 -24.75 -19.85
C GLY A 316 3.08 -25.38 -20.20
N PHE A 317 3.50 -26.45 -19.52
CA PHE A 317 4.79 -27.11 -19.79
C PHE A 317 4.63 -28.30 -20.74
N ASP A 318 5.50 -28.37 -21.76
CA ASP A 318 5.57 -29.50 -22.72
C ASP A 318 6.19 -30.78 -22.12
N PHE A 319 6.45 -30.80 -20.81
CA PHE A 319 7.04 -31.91 -20.08
C PHE A 319 6.38 -32.07 -18.71
N ASP A 320 6.41 -33.29 -18.17
CA ASP A 320 5.89 -33.59 -16.85
C ASP A 320 6.84 -33.08 -15.76
N TRP A 321 6.73 -31.81 -15.42
CA TRP A 321 7.53 -31.18 -14.38
C TRP A 321 7.27 -31.78 -12.99
N ARG A 322 6.07 -32.32 -12.74
CA ARG A 322 5.70 -32.93 -11.46
C ARG A 322 6.46 -34.24 -11.26
N ALA A 323 6.53 -35.09 -12.28
CA ALA A 323 7.37 -36.29 -12.24
C ALA A 323 8.86 -35.94 -12.08
N GLN A 324 9.35 -34.93 -12.78
CA GLN A 324 10.75 -34.51 -12.66
C GLN A 324 11.07 -33.94 -11.26
N LEU A 325 10.17 -33.14 -10.68
CA LEU A 325 10.37 -32.60 -9.33
C LEU A 325 10.35 -33.71 -8.28
N ARG A 326 9.43 -34.69 -8.38
CA ARG A 326 9.42 -35.89 -7.51
C ARG A 326 10.74 -36.67 -7.60
N ALA A 327 11.29 -36.82 -8.80
CA ALA A 327 12.58 -37.49 -8.97
C ALA A 327 13.75 -36.73 -8.29
N LYS A 328 13.62 -35.41 -8.11
CA LYS A 328 14.61 -34.55 -7.43
C LYS A 328 14.41 -34.47 -5.92
N ILE A 329 13.18 -34.65 -5.45
CA ILE A 329 12.79 -34.57 -4.04
C ILE A 329 12.12 -35.89 -3.62
N PRO A 330 12.91 -36.96 -3.35
CA PRO A 330 12.38 -38.31 -3.14
C PRO A 330 11.56 -38.48 -1.86
N GLU A 331 11.60 -37.50 -0.96
CA GLU A 331 10.77 -37.44 0.24
C GLU A 331 9.33 -37.00 -0.02
N PHE A 332 9.03 -36.54 -1.24
CA PHE A 332 7.66 -36.23 -1.62
C PHE A 332 6.78 -37.49 -1.61
N ASP A 333 5.67 -37.40 -0.90
CA ASP A 333 4.69 -38.44 -0.62
C ASP A 333 3.33 -37.97 -1.11
N GLU A 334 2.78 -38.59 -2.15
CA GLU A 334 1.51 -38.18 -2.78
C GLU A 334 0.31 -38.27 -1.84
N GLU A 335 0.44 -39.01 -0.75
CA GLU A 335 -0.58 -39.13 0.29
C GLU A 335 -0.55 -37.96 1.30
N LYS A 336 0.45 -37.06 1.20
CA LYS A 336 0.61 -35.89 2.07
C LYS A 336 0.57 -34.58 1.29
N PRO A 337 -0.44 -33.72 1.52
CA PRO A 337 -0.55 -32.41 0.86
C PRO A 337 0.68 -31.52 1.03
N ALA A 338 1.29 -31.53 2.23
CA ALA A 338 2.48 -30.73 2.57
C ALA A 338 3.71 -31.08 1.72
N ASP A 339 3.88 -32.37 1.43
CA ASP A 339 5.08 -32.93 0.80
C ASP A 339 4.74 -33.56 -0.56
N SER A 340 3.90 -32.92 -1.38
CA SER A 340 3.54 -33.46 -2.69
C SER A 340 3.51 -32.41 -3.80
N VAL A 341 3.26 -32.89 -5.01
CA VAL A 341 3.09 -32.06 -6.23
C VAL A 341 1.75 -32.36 -6.91
N LYS A 342 0.81 -32.94 -6.16
CA LYS A 342 -0.53 -33.27 -6.66
C LYS A 342 -1.26 -31.98 -7.01
N GLN A 343 -1.80 -31.91 -8.22
CA GLN A 343 -2.56 -30.76 -8.68
C GLN A 343 -3.80 -30.56 -7.80
N ASP A 344 -4.12 -29.31 -7.46
CA ASP A 344 -5.32 -28.91 -6.69
C ASP A 344 -5.39 -29.60 -5.29
N ALA A 345 -4.22 -29.99 -4.77
CA ALA A 345 -4.12 -30.79 -3.55
C ALA A 345 -2.76 -30.74 -2.83
N SER A 346 -1.81 -29.91 -3.28
CA SER A 346 -0.46 -29.89 -2.70
C SER A 346 0.12 -28.49 -2.57
N VAL A 347 0.91 -28.27 -1.52
CA VAL A 347 1.53 -26.96 -1.24
C VAL A 347 2.31 -26.43 -2.43
N VAL A 348 3.11 -27.26 -3.09
CA VAL A 348 3.94 -26.81 -4.22
C VAL A 348 3.08 -26.46 -5.44
N SER A 349 2.07 -27.26 -5.78
CA SER A 349 1.21 -26.96 -6.95
C SER A 349 0.39 -25.70 -6.72
N GLU A 350 -0.30 -25.59 -5.59
CA GLU A 350 -1.16 -24.45 -5.28
C GLU A 350 -0.36 -23.15 -5.25
N LEU A 351 0.81 -23.16 -4.60
CA LEU A 351 1.63 -21.96 -4.50
C LEU A 351 2.29 -21.57 -5.82
N LEU A 352 2.59 -22.52 -6.71
CA LEU A 352 3.03 -22.20 -8.07
C LEU A 352 1.90 -21.59 -8.91
N ASN A 353 0.69 -22.14 -8.84
CA ASN A 353 -0.48 -21.57 -9.52
C ASN A 353 -0.77 -20.14 -9.02
N MET A 354 -0.70 -19.94 -7.70
CA MET A 354 -0.97 -18.65 -7.07
C MET A 354 0.11 -17.63 -7.44
N ALA A 355 1.37 -18.06 -7.49
CA ALA A 355 2.48 -17.22 -7.95
C ALA A 355 2.37 -16.88 -9.44
N TRP A 356 1.86 -17.78 -10.27
CA TRP A 356 1.58 -17.50 -11.68
C TRP A 356 0.46 -16.47 -11.85
N SER A 357 -0.43 -16.34 -10.85
CA SER A 357 -1.51 -15.35 -10.83
C SER A 357 -2.49 -15.52 -12.00
N ASN A 358 -3.01 -16.73 -12.16
CA ASN A 358 -4.08 -17.03 -13.11
C ASN A 358 -5.12 -17.96 -12.47
N HIS A 359 -6.34 -17.46 -12.26
CA HIS A 359 -7.46 -18.20 -11.72
C HIS A 359 -7.13 -19.05 -10.48
N GLU A 360 -6.63 -18.41 -9.41
CA GLU A 360 -6.20 -19.10 -8.19
C GLU A 360 -6.64 -18.38 -6.90
N ILE A 361 -6.67 -19.10 -5.78
CA ILE A 361 -6.92 -18.55 -4.44
C ILE A 361 -5.77 -17.63 -3.94
N SER A 362 -6.09 -16.60 -3.15
CA SER A 362 -5.08 -15.78 -2.46
C SER A 362 -5.46 -15.43 -1.02
N GLY A 363 -4.73 -16.02 -0.09
CA GLY A 363 -4.77 -15.74 1.33
C GLY A 363 -4.00 -14.48 1.76
N ASP A 364 -3.69 -13.54 0.86
CA ASP A 364 -2.96 -12.32 1.22
C ASP A 364 -3.87 -11.24 1.83
N TYR A 365 -5.16 -11.24 1.47
CA TYR A 365 -6.00 -10.05 1.63
C TYR A 365 -7.13 -10.17 2.65
N MET A 366 -7.32 -11.33 3.29
CA MET A 366 -8.47 -11.56 4.18
C MET A 366 -8.56 -10.51 5.31
N SER A 367 -7.44 -10.17 5.95
CA SER A 367 -7.44 -9.16 7.02
C SER A 367 -7.88 -7.79 6.50
N ALA A 368 -7.38 -7.39 5.33
CA ALA A 368 -7.74 -6.12 4.71
C ALA A 368 -9.23 -6.08 4.31
N ILE A 369 -9.73 -7.18 3.73
CA ILE A 369 -11.14 -7.33 3.37
C ILE A 369 -12.03 -7.22 4.61
N LEU A 370 -11.73 -7.95 5.68
CA LEU A 370 -12.54 -7.92 6.89
C LEU A 370 -12.55 -6.54 7.55
N VAL A 371 -11.39 -5.88 7.65
CA VAL A 371 -11.30 -4.49 8.16
C VAL A 371 -12.14 -3.53 7.31
N TRP A 372 -12.12 -3.68 5.98
CA TRP A 372 -12.91 -2.86 5.08
C TRP A 372 -14.42 -3.13 5.18
N LEU A 373 -14.82 -4.41 5.32
CA LEU A 373 -16.21 -4.81 5.51
C LEU A 373 -16.76 -4.36 6.89
N GLU A 374 -15.94 -4.38 7.94
CA GLU A 374 -16.27 -3.81 9.26
C GLU A 374 -16.56 -2.31 9.17
N GLY A 375 -15.80 -1.60 8.32
CA GLY A 375 -15.99 -0.19 8.01
C GLY A 375 -17.17 0.12 7.07
N GLY A 376 -17.98 -0.89 6.70
CA GLY A 376 -19.10 -0.73 5.76
C GLY A 376 -18.66 -0.38 4.34
N GLY A 377 -17.43 -0.74 3.96
CA GLY A 377 -16.87 -0.55 2.63
C GLY A 377 -16.54 0.90 2.25
N GLN A 378 -16.45 1.81 3.23
CA GLN A 378 -16.33 3.26 2.99
C GLN A 378 -14.90 3.77 2.78
N GLU A 379 -13.90 3.01 3.24
CA GLU A 379 -12.49 3.35 3.11
C GLU A 379 -11.89 2.82 1.81
N ASP A 380 -10.68 3.25 1.46
CA ASP A 380 -9.95 2.75 0.29
C ASP A 380 -9.34 1.38 0.63
N LEU A 381 -9.85 0.33 -0.01
CA LEU A 381 -9.44 -1.06 0.26
C LEU A 381 -7.98 -1.29 -0.15
N GLN A 382 -7.47 -0.57 -1.15
CA GLN A 382 -6.08 -0.67 -1.60
C GLN A 382 -5.13 -0.03 -0.60
N GLU A 383 -5.50 1.09 0.01
CA GLU A 383 -4.75 1.69 1.14
C GLU A 383 -4.78 0.78 2.37
N ILE A 384 -5.94 0.19 2.70
CA ILE A 384 -6.02 -0.81 3.77
C ILE A 384 -5.11 -2.01 3.46
N ALA A 385 -5.14 -2.53 2.23
CA ALA A 385 -4.33 -3.68 1.83
C ALA A 385 -2.83 -3.42 1.94
N GLN A 386 -2.33 -2.20 1.70
CA GLN A 386 -0.92 -1.87 1.92
C GLN A 386 -0.49 -2.08 3.39
N GLU A 387 -1.42 -1.92 4.33
CA GLU A 387 -1.15 -2.01 5.76
C GLU A 387 -1.51 -3.37 6.37
N TRP A 388 -2.50 -4.06 5.81
CA TRP A 388 -3.15 -5.24 6.41
C TRP A 388 -2.96 -6.52 5.62
N ALA A 389 -2.46 -6.47 4.37
CA ALA A 389 -2.16 -7.68 3.63
C ALA A 389 -1.02 -8.47 4.28
N ILE A 390 -1.03 -9.79 4.09
CA ILE A 390 -0.13 -10.72 4.74
C ILE A 390 0.91 -11.22 3.75
N ALA A 391 2.16 -10.78 3.93
CA ALA A 391 3.26 -11.22 3.06
C ALA A 391 3.77 -12.63 3.39
N LYS A 392 3.67 -13.05 4.67
CA LYS A 392 4.18 -14.34 5.17
C LYS A 392 3.13 -15.11 5.99
N PRO A 393 2.12 -15.70 5.34
CA PRO A 393 1.04 -16.43 6.02
C PRO A 393 1.50 -17.53 6.98
N ALA A 394 2.63 -18.18 6.72
CA ALA A 394 3.14 -19.27 7.56
C ALA A 394 3.42 -18.85 9.01
N LEU A 395 3.74 -17.57 9.25
CA LEU A 395 4.05 -17.04 10.58
C LEU A 395 2.80 -16.62 11.37
N LEU A 396 1.60 -16.66 10.76
CA LEU A 396 0.35 -16.42 11.46
C LEU A 396 -0.08 -17.67 12.23
N THR A 397 -0.55 -17.46 13.45
CA THR A 397 -0.96 -18.54 14.38
C THR A 397 -2.45 -18.53 14.69
N GLY A 398 -3.26 -17.66 14.06
CA GLY A 398 -4.67 -17.46 14.41
C GLY A 398 -4.94 -16.83 15.78
N THR A 399 -3.89 -16.58 16.57
CA THR A 399 -4.01 -16.00 17.91
C THR A 399 -4.61 -14.60 17.83
N ARG A 400 -5.60 -14.34 18.69
CA ARG A 400 -6.37 -13.10 18.68
C ARG A 400 -5.47 -11.89 18.90
N LEU A 401 -5.56 -10.95 17.97
CA LEU A 401 -4.88 -9.66 18.03
C LEU A 401 -5.60 -8.74 19.01
N GLN A 402 -4.85 -7.87 19.67
CA GLN A 402 -5.45 -6.78 20.45
C GLN A 402 -6.21 -5.82 19.51
N PRO A 403 -7.25 -5.12 20.00
CA PRO A 403 -7.94 -4.12 19.20
C PRO A 403 -6.95 -3.09 18.62
N GLY A 404 -6.98 -2.90 17.29
CA GLY A 404 -6.08 -2.00 16.56
C GLY A 404 -4.65 -2.54 16.35
N GLN A 405 -4.32 -3.73 16.84
CA GLN A 405 -3.05 -4.38 16.55
C GLN A 405 -3.09 -5.01 15.16
N LYS A 406 -2.12 -4.66 14.32
CA LYS A 406 -1.92 -5.28 13.02
C LYS A 406 -1.25 -6.65 13.17
N PRO A 407 -1.53 -7.62 12.29
CA PRO A 407 -0.79 -8.87 12.23
C PRO A 407 0.73 -8.61 12.12
N PRO A 408 1.60 -9.40 12.76
CA PRO A 408 3.05 -9.19 12.75
C PRO A 408 3.69 -9.34 11.36
N THR A 409 2.95 -9.92 10.41
CA THR A 409 3.32 -10.09 9.00
C THR A 409 2.58 -9.14 8.07
N ALA A 410 1.90 -8.13 8.62
CA ALA A 410 1.17 -7.14 7.86
C ALA A 410 2.11 -6.11 7.21
N GLY A 411 1.84 -5.76 5.96
CA GLY A 411 2.63 -4.88 5.10
C GLY A 411 2.43 -5.26 3.64
N GLU A 412 3.05 -4.56 2.68
CA GLU A 412 2.88 -4.88 1.26
C GLU A 412 3.07 -6.40 1.03
N PRO A 413 2.04 -7.10 0.49
CA PRO A 413 2.21 -8.48 0.09
C PRO A 413 3.31 -8.43 -0.94
N ALA A 414 4.39 -9.18 -0.72
CA ALA A 414 5.59 -9.06 -1.53
C ALA A 414 5.22 -9.18 -3.01
N LEU A 415 5.09 -8.04 -3.69
CA LEU A 415 5.08 -7.91 -5.14
C LEU A 415 6.45 -8.40 -5.55
N GLY A 416 6.57 -9.73 -5.69
CA GLY A 416 7.82 -10.48 -5.57
C GLY A 416 9.01 -9.57 -5.75
N GLU A 417 9.52 -9.03 -4.63
CA GLU A 417 10.65 -8.10 -4.67
C GLU A 417 11.68 -8.77 -5.56
N PRO A 418 12.17 -8.08 -6.61
CA PRO A 418 12.90 -8.73 -7.67
C PRO A 418 14.14 -9.42 -7.10
N GLY A 419 14.05 -10.75 -7.01
CA GLY A 419 14.99 -11.56 -6.25
C GLY A 419 14.86 -11.31 -4.75
N GLY A 420 15.09 -12.33 -3.93
CA GLY A 420 15.74 -12.04 -2.65
C GLY A 420 16.93 -11.16 -3.00
N ALA A 421 16.85 -9.89 -2.58
CA ALA A 421 17.49 -8.76 -3.25
C ALA A 421 18.81 -9.23 -3.84
N ASP A 422 18.90 -9.28 -5.18
CA ASP A 422 20.11 -9.80 -5.79
C ASP A 422 21.30 -8.99 -5.26
N VAL A 423 22.53 -9.47 -5.47
CA VAL A 423 23.68 -8.78 -4.88
C VAL A 423 23.65 -7.28 -5.19
N LEU A 424 23.11 -6.86 -6.35
CA LEU A 424 22.91 -5.46 -6.69
C LEU A 424 21.80 -4.79 -5.86
N ASP A 425 20.59 -5.35 -5.78
CA ASP A 425 19.47 -4.80 -4.99
C ASP A 425 19.82 -4.74 -3.49
N THR A 426 20.42 -5.79 -2.92
CA THR A 426 20.87 -5.82 -1.52
C THR A 426 21.94 -4.76 -1.30
N THR A 427 22.88 -4.65 -2.23
CA THR A 427 23.93 -3.63 -2.15
C THR A 427 23.34 -2.22 -2.26
N VAL A 428 22.38 -1.99 -3.15
CA VAL A 428 21.70 -0.69 -3.29
C VAL A 428 20.95 -0.34 -2.01
N ALA A 429 20.16 -1.26 -1.45
CA ALA A 429 19.43 -1.04 -0.20
C ALA A 429 20.37 -0.82 0.99
N PHE A 430 21.46 -1.59 1.09
CA PHE A 430 22.49 -1.40 2.11
C PHE A 430 23.16 -0.02 1.99
N LEU A 431 23.52 0.40 0.78
CA LEU A 431 24.14 1.70 0.54
C LEU A 431 23.17 2.87 0.79
N ALA A 432 21.88 2.70 0.51
CA ALA A 432 20.85 3.71 0.74
C ALA A 432 20.71 4.11 2.22
N LYS A 433 21.04 3.22 3.17
CA LYS A 433 21.08 3.53 4.62
C LYS A 433 22.00 4.71 4.98
N ARG A 434 22.94 5.05 4.08
CA ARG A 434 23.91 6.14 4.27
C ARG A 434 23.43 7.48 3.72
N ASP A 435 22.32 7.53 2.98
CA ASP A 435 21.87 8.76 2.30
C ASP A 435 21.52 9.87 3.28
N GLY A 436 20.85 9.56 4.41
CA GLY A 436 20.55 10.54 5.45
C GLY A 436 21.79 11.24 6.02
N ILE A 437 22.90 10.51 6.11
CA ILE A 437 24.19 11.07 6.54
C ILE A 437 24.76 12.02 5.47
N ASP A 438 24.75 11.66 4.18
CA ASP A 438 25.16 12.58 3.10
C ASP A 438 24.30 13.85 3.09
N LYS A 439 22.98 13.75 3.30
CA LYS A 439 22.10 14.94 3.33
C LYS A 439 22.41 15.85 4.50
N THR A 440 22.66 15.28 5.68
CA THR A 440 23.10 16.05 6.86
C THR A 440 24.42 16.76 6.59
N LEU A 441 25.39 16.06 6.02
CA LEU A 441 26.68 16.65 5.63
C LEU A 441 26.52 17.71 4.54
N LYS A 442 25.55 17.57 3.62
CA LYS A 442 25.21 18.59 2.61
C LYS A 442 24.76 19.88 3.28
N ILE A 443 23.85 19.80 4.24
CA ILE A 443 23.39 20.95 5.03
C ILE A 443 24.57 21.62 5.74
N ILE A 444 25.37 20.85 6.49
CA ILE A 444 26.55 21.38 7.22
C ILE A 444 27.51 22.09 6.26
N ARG A 445 27.80 21.47 5.12
CA ARG A 445 28.70 22.03 4.10
C ARG A 445 28.20 23.36 3.56
N TYR A 446 26.94 23.42 3.15
CA TYR A 446 26.40 24.60 2.50
C TYR A 446 26.07 25.73 3.48
N THR A 447 25.71 25.41 4.73
CA THR A 447 25.68 26.39 5.83
C THR A 447 27.07 27.00 6.06
N THR A 448 28.11 26.16 6.10
CA THR A 448 29.49 26.65 6.24
C THR A 448 29.92 27.52 5.05
N ARG A 449 29.58 27.13 3.82
CA ARG A 449 29.80 27.95 2.62
C ARG A 449 29.06 29.28 2.69
N LEU A 450 27.83 29.29 3.19
CA LEU A 450 27.04 30.50 3.32
C LEU A 450 27.66 31.46 4.34
N LEU A 451 28.09 30.96 5.50
CA LEU A 451 28.82 31.74 6.51
C LEU A 451 30.10 32.33 5.92
N LEU A 452 30.90 31.52 5.21
CA LEU A 452 32.12 31.98 4.54
C LEU A 452 31.83 33.06 3.50
N ALA A 453 30.77 32.90 2.70
CA ALA A 453 30.40 33.84 1.64
C ALA A 453 29.79 35.15 2.15
N THR A 454 29.12 35.14 3.31
CA THR A 454 28.38 36.30 3.84
C THR A 454 29.11 37.00 4.98
N SER A 455 29.48 36.24 6.01
CA SER A 455 30.01 36.76 7.27
C SER A 455 31.52 36.99 7.20
N PHE A 456 32.22 36.20 6.38
CA PHE A 456 33.67 36.29 6.25
C PHE A 456 34.13 36.93 4.94
N GLY A 457 33.32 36.97 3.87
CA GLY A 457 33.51 37.87 2.71
C GLY A 457 34.91 37.92 2.08
N GLY A 458 35.68 36.83 2.10
CA GLY A 458 37.08 36.79 1.62
C GLY A 458 38.16 37.18 2.65
N SER A 459 37.78 37.42 3.91
CA SER A 459 38.71 37.64 5.03
C SER A 459 39.61 36.43 5.27
N GLN A 460 40.89 36.70 5.53
CA GLN A 460 41.91 35.68 5.83
C GLN A 460 42.06 35.45 7.34
N THR A 461 40.95 35.53 8.09
CA THR A 461 40.99 35.26 9.53
C THR A 461 41.30 33.79 9.79
N ASP A 462 41.94 33.48 10.93
CA ASP A 462 42.23 32.08 11.33
C ASP A 462 40.94 31.24 11.35
N LEU A 463 39.84 31.81 11.85
CA LEU A 463 38.52 31.16 11.84
C LEU A 463 38.02 30.89 10.42
N ALA A 464 38.12 31.84 9.49
CA ALA A 464 37.70 31.63 8.09
C ALA A 464 38.55 30.53 7.41
N GLN A 465 39.85 30.47 7.70
CA GLN A 465 40.72 29.41 7.18
C GLN A 465 40.37 28.04 7.77
N ARG A 466 40.09 27.96 9.08
CA ARG A 466 39.61 26.74 9.74
C ARG A 466 38.27 26.27 9.16
N LEU A 467 37.31 27.19 8.97
CA LEU A 467 36.01 26.91 8.35
C LEU A 467 36.14 26.44 6.90
N LYS A 468 37.08 26.99 6.13
CA LYS A 468 37.37 26.53 4.77
C LYS A 468 37.94 25.11 4.75
N ARG A 469 38.86 24.79 5.67
CA ARG A 469 39.38 23.41 5.84
C ARG A 469 38.28 22.45 6.28
N PHE A 470 37.42 22.88 7.20
CA PHE A 470 36.26 22.11 7.65
C PHE A 470 35.29 21.84 6.49
N GLU A 471 34.92 22.86 5.70
CA GLU A 471 34.06 22.70 4.51
C GLU A 471 34.65 21.73 3.49
N ALA A 472 35.96 21.84 3.23
CA ALA A 472 36.67 20.93 2.33
C ALA A 472 36.65 19.48 2.86
N SER A 473 36.86 19.30 4.17
CA SER A 473 36.78 18.00 4.85
C SER A 473 35.39 17.38 4.69
N ILE A 474 34.33 18.13 5.01
CA ILE A 474 32.94 17.69 4.84
C ILE A 474 32.67 17.34 3.37
N GLY A 475 33.16 18.14 2.42
CA GLY A 475 33.04 17.88 0.99
C GLY A 475 33.69 16.57 0.55
N THR A 476 34.82 16.18 1.15
CA THR A 476 35.45 14.87 0.91
C THR A 476 34.67 13.73 1.57
N SER A 477 34.20 13.92 2.82
CA SER A 477 33.38 12.93 3.52
C SER A 477 32.09 12.61 2.75
N ARG A 478 31.41 13.61 2.20
CA ARG A 478 30.21 13.41 1.37
C ARG A 478 30.45 12.48 0.19
N LYS A 479 31.54 12.68 -0.55
CA LYS A 479 31.89 11.80 -1.69
C LYS A 479 32.13 10.36 -1.21
N ALA A 480 32.75 10.17 -0.04
CA ALA A 480 32.91 8.84 0.56
C ALA A 480 31.56 8.18 0.91
N TYR A 481 30.58 8.96 1.38
CA TYR A 481 29.23 8.47 1.68
C TYR A 481 28.41 8.11 0.44
N ARG A 482 28.79 8.62 -0.74
CA ARG A 482 28.17 8.29 -2.03
C ARG A 482 28.89 7.17 -2.78
N LEU A 483 29.88 6.53 -2.17
CA LEU A 483 30.56 5.37 -2.74
C LEU A 483 29.52 4.27 -3.04
N GLY A 484 29.54 3.75 -4.28
CA GLY A 484 28.59 2.74 -4.76
C GLY A 484 27.22 3.29 -5.19
N LYS A 485 26.93 4.59 -5.06
CA LYS A 485 25.60 5.15 -5.36
C LYS A 485 25.15 4.95 -6.81
N PHE A 486 26.09 4.93 -7.75
CA PHE A 486 25.84 4.63 -9.17
C PHE A 486 25.14 3.29 -9.41
N LEU A 487 25.28 2.34 -8.48
CA LEU A 487 24.60 1.04 -8.55
C LEU A 487 23.07 1.19 -8.47
N GLY A 488 22.59 2.22 -7.77
CA GLY A 488 21.16 2.57 -7.75
C GLY A 488 20.68 2.96 -9.16
N ASP A 489 21.46 3.77 -9.86
CA ASP A 489 21.12 4.19 -11.22
C ASP A 489 21.22 3.04 -12.23
N VAL A 490 22.23 2.16 -12.09
CA VAL A 490 22.31 0.91 -12.87
C VAL A 490 21.07 0.05 -12.64
N ASN A 491 20.61 -0.04 -11.39
CA ASN A 491 19.41 -0.77 -11.05
C ASN A 491 18.15 -0.13 -11.67
N THR A 492 18.05 1.20 -11.65
CA THR A 492 16.96 1.94 -12.32
C THR A 492 16.96 1.70 -13.82
N LEU A 493 18.11 1.78 -14.49
CA LEU A 493 18.25 1.51 -15.93
C LEU A 493 17.82 0.07 -16.25
N ARG A 494 18.25 -0.90 -15.45
CA ARG A 494 17.86 -2.31 -15.58
C ARG A 494 16.35 -2.52 -15.46
N LYS A 495 15.68 -1.81 -14.54
CA LYS A 495 14.24 -1.94 -14.27
C LYS A 495 13.36 -1.15 -15.24
N THR A 496 13.93 -0.23 -16.02
CA THR A 496 13.15 0.63 -16.93
C THR A 496 12.70 -0.15 -18.18
N ARG A 497 11.39 -0.39 -18.31
CA ARG A 497 10.80 -1.08 -19.48
C ARG A 497 10.86 -0.19 -20.72
N LEU A 498 11.52 -0.66 -21.79
CA LEU A 498 11.77 0.12 -23.02
C LEU A 498 10.50 0.63 -23.74
N HIS A 499 9.36 -0.03 -23.53
CA HIS A 499 8.07 0.34 -24.14
C HIS A 499 7.19 1.26 -23.27
N ALA A 500 7.64 1.61 -22.06
CA ALA A 500 6.87 2.49 -21.18
C ALA A 500 6.85 3.94 -21.70
N PRO A 501 5.76 4.70 -21.45
CA PRO A 501 5.73 6.12 -21.75
C PRO A 501 6.89 6.83 -21.03
N TYR A 502 7.64 7.65 -21.77
CA TYR A 502 8.83 8.37 -21.30
C TYR A 502 10.05 7.51 -20.91
N ALA A 503 10.09 6.22 -21.26
CA ALA A 503 11.23 5.33 -20.97
C ALA A 503 12.57 5.91 -21.45
N ALA A 504 12.60 6.50 -22.65
CA ALA A 504 13.81 7.15 -23.17
C ALA A 504 14.33 8.28 -22.26
N LEU A 505 13.42 9.04 -21.64
CA LEU A 505 13.77 10.14 -20.75
C LEU A 505 14.24 9.63 -19.38
N GLU A 506 13.63 8.54 -18.89
CA GLU A 506 14.09 7.83 -17.68
C GLU A 506 15.51 7.26 -17.87
N TRP A 507 15.78 6.68 -19.04
CA TRP A 507 17.12 6.24 -19.44
C TRP A 507 18.14 7.38 -19.49
N VAL A 508 17.76 8.55 -20.01
CA VAL A 508 18.64 9.74 -20.03
C VAL A 508 18.92 10.24 -18.61
N ALA A 509 17.89 10.32 -17.76
CA ALA A 509 18.03 10.77 -16.37
C ALA A 509 18.94 9.83 -15.56
N ALA A 510 18.60 8.54 -15.50
CA ALA A 510 19.36 7.54 -14.77
C ALA A 510 20.76 7.32 -15.38
N GLY A 511 20.90 7.38 -16.71
CA GLY A 511 22.20 7.28 -17.38
C GLY A 511 23.15 8.42 -17.03
N GLY A 512 22.65 9.67 -17.01
CA GLY A 512 23.42 10.83 -16.61
C GLY A 512 23.87 10.76 -15.15
N GLU A 513 22.97 10.43 -14.23
CA GLU A 513 23.28 10.26 -12.81
C GLU A 513 24.26 9.11 -12.55
N CYS A 514 24.11 7.98 -13.27
CA CYS A 514 25.04 6.85 -13.21
C CYS A 514 26.47 7.29 -13.53
N VAL A 515 26.66 8.01 -14.65
CA VAL A 515 27.97 8.54 -15.05
C VAL A 515 28.53 9.49 -13.99
N TYR A 516 27.69 10.37 -13.45
CA TYR A 516 28.08 11.28 -12.38
C TYR A 516 28.59 10.52 -11.15
N TYR A 517 27.77 9.66 -10.53
CA TYR A 517 28.13 8.97 -9.30
C TYR A 517 29.27 7.97 -9.51
N PHE A 518 29.39 7.38 -10.71
CA PHE A 518 30.52 6.52 -11.03
C PHE A 518 31.84 7.30 -11.00
N VAL A 519 31.89 8.44 -11.71
CA VAL A 519 33.10 9.28 -11.79
C VAL A 519 33.39 10.01 -10.47
N ASP A 520 32.36 10.32 -9.67
CA ASP A 520 32.51 10.95 -8.35
C ASP A 520 33.40 10.13 -7.40
N GLN A 521 33.38 8.80 -7.53
CA GLN A 521 34.22 7.88 -6.76
C GLN A 521 35.70 8.01 -7.14
N LEU A 522 36.00 8.18 -8.43
CA LEU A 522 37.37 8.42 -8.90
C LEU A 522 37.88 9.79 -8.43
N ILE A 523 37.01 10.80 -8.41
CA ILE A 523 37.33 12.13 -7.85
C ILE A 523 37.62 12.02 -6.35
N TRP A 524 36.86 11.21 -5.62
CA TRP A 524 37.13 10.93 -4.21
C TRP A 524 38.50 10.28 -4.01
N LEU A 525 38.88 9.28 -4.83
CA LEU A 525 40.20 8.64 -4.77
C LEU A 525 41.35 9.62 -5.05
N VAL A 526 41.16 10.60 -5.95
CA VAL A 526 42.16 11.68 -6.16
C VAL A 526 42.29 12.52 -4.88
N LYS A 527 41.18 12.92 -4.27
CA LYS A 527 41.20 13.72 -3.02
C LYS A 527 41.76 12.95 -1.81
N ALA A 528 41.63 11.63 -1.80
CA ALA A 528 42.22 10.76 -0.80
C ALA A 528 43.72 10.52 -1.01
N GLY A 529 44.29 10.96 -2.14
CA GLY A 529 45.70 10.77 -2.49
C GLY A 529 46.02 9.42 -3.14
N LEU A 530 45.02 8.59 -3.43
CA LEU A 530 45.19 7.27 -4.08
C LEU A 530 45.40 7.40 -5.60
N LEU A 531 44.81 8.42 -6.23
CA LEU A 531 44.99 8.71 -7.65
C LEU A 531 45.74 10.04 -7.87
N PRO A 532 46.60 10.13 -8.91
CA PRO A 532 47.31 11.37 -9.23
C PRO A 532 46.39 12.57 -9.52
N GLU A 533 46.74 13.74 -8.98
CA GLU A 533 45.96 14.99 -9.15
C GLU A 533 45.76 15.41 -10.62
N ARG A 534 46.67 15.01 -11.53
CA ARG A 534 46.55 15.26 -12.97
C ARG A 534 45.25 14.73 -13.59
N PHE A 535 44.60 13.74 -12.98
CA PHE A 535 43.32 13.20 -13.46
C PHE A 535 42.11 14.06 -13.05
N ALA A 536 42.22 14.87 -11.99
CA ALA A 536 41.10 15.64 -11.46
C ALA A 536 40.40 16.53 -12.50
N PRO A 537 41.10 17.30 -13.37
CA PRO A 537 40.41 18.18 -14.32
C PRO A 537 39.52 17.41 -15.32
N ARG A 538 39.98 16.25 -15.80
CA ARG A 538 39.22 15.42 -16.74
C ARG A 538 38.04 14.74 -16.05
N LEU A 539 38.26 14.16 -14.87
CA LEU A 539 37.20 13.49 -14.11
C LEU A 539 36.09 14.48 -13.70
N ASN A 540 36.45 15.67 -13.18
CA ASN A 540 35.44 16.69 -12.86
C ASN A 540 34.65 17.12 -14.10
N LYS A 541 35.30 17.26 -15.26
CA LYS A 541 34.59 17.61 -16.50
C LYS A 541 33.55 16.54 -16.87
N VAL A 542 33.91 15.26 -16.84
CA VAL A 542 32.97 14.16 -17.17
C VAL A 542 31.85 14.07 -16.14
N SER A 543 32.19 14.11 -14.85
CA SER A 543 31.25 14.11 -13.73
C SER A 543 30.19 15.20 -13.89
N ASN A 544 30.61 16.44 -14.16
CA ASN A 544 29.72 17.59 -14.22
C ASN A 544 28.80 17.55 -15.45
N TRP A 545 29.27 16.97 -16.57
CA TRP A 545 28.41 16.74 -17.74
C TRP A 545 27.40 15.62 -17.51
N GLY A 546 27.80 14.52 -16.85
CA GLY A 546 26.87 13.47 -16.42
C GLY A 546 25.79 14.02 -15.50
N GLU A 547 26.20 14.78 -14.49
CA GLU A 547 25.28 15.41 -13.52
C GLU A 547 24.32 16.39 -14.20
N LEU A 548 24.80 17.16 -15.19
CA LEU A 548 23.96 18.07 -15.98
C LEU A 548 22.90 17.31 -16.79
N ILE A 549 23.30 16.25 -17.50
CA ILE A 549 22.38 15.42 -18.30
C ILE A 549 21.34 14.76 -17.40
N GLY A 550 21.76 14.22 -16.26
CA GLY A 550 20.89 13.61 -15.26
C GLY A 550 19.81 14.56 -14.77
N TYR A 551 20.20 15.76 -14.32
CA TYR A 551 19.22 16.76 -13.86
C TYR A 551 18.30 17.26 -14.97
N VAL A 552 18.80 17.49 -16.20
CA VAL A 552 17.93 17.88 -17.33
C VAL A 552 16.88 16.80 -17.61
N GLY A 553 17.27 15.52 -17.56
CA GLY A 553 16.35 14.39 -17.66
C GLY A 553 15.33 14.36 -16.52
N SER A 554 15.79 14.39 -15.26
CA SER A 554 14.93 14.35 -14.06
C SER A 554 13.93 15.51 -14.01
N ILE A 555 14.37 16.72 -14.34
CA ILE A 555 13.53 17.92 -14.38
C ILE A 555 12.46 17.77 -15.46
N SER A 556 12.84 17.34 -16.67
CA SER A 556 11.89 17.14 -17.77
C SER A 556 10.82 16.11 -17.40
N LEU A 557 11.24 15.00 -16.78
CA LEU A 557 10.35 13.93 -16.32
C LEU A 557 9.42 14.43 -15.20
N SER A 558 9.96 15.21 -14.26
CA SER A 558 9.21 15.82 -13.17
C SER A 558 8.16 16.80 -13.67
N VAL A 559 8.49 17.63 -14.67
CA VAL A 559 7.54 18.56 -15.30
C VAL A 559 6.41 17.78 -15.97
N LEU A 560 6.72 16.76 -16.78
CA LEU A 560 5.69 15.94 -17.46
C LEU A 560 4.75 15.27 -16.45
N ARG A 561 5.32 14.66 -15.41
CA ARG A 561 4.54 14.00 -14.34
C ARG A 561 3.69 15.00 -13.55
N ILE A 562 4.18 16.22 -13.30
CA ILE A 562 3.41 17.28 -12.66
C ILE A 562 2.28 17.76 -13.58
N SER A 563 2.52 17.90 -14.88
CA SER A 563 1.49 18.27 -15.86
C SER A 563 0.37 17.24 -15.91
N LEU A 564 0.69 15.94 -15.93
CA LEU A 564 -0.31 14.87 -15.87
C LEU A 564 -1.14 14.92 -14.57
N LEU A 565 -0.51 15.19 -13.44
CA LEU A 565 -1.21 15.38 -12.17
C LEU A 565 -2.12 16.63 -12.19
N LEU A 566 -1.69 17.71 -12.85
CA LEU A 566 -2.47 18.93 -13.02
C LEU A 566 -3.68 18.69 -13.90
N GLU A 567 -3.52 18.01 -15.04
CA GLU A 567 -4.61 17.65 -15.94
C GLU A 567 -5.67 16.82 -15.21
N ARG A 568 -5.24 15.81 -14.43
CA ARG A 568 -6.14 15.00 -13.61
C ARG A 568 -6.83 15.81 -12.51
N GLU A 569 -6.12 16.72 -11.84
CA GLU A 569 -6.73 17.61 -10.85
C GLU A 569 -7.78 18.55 -11.48
N VAL A 570 -7.50 19.12 -12.66
CA VAL A 570 -8.46 19.98 -13.38
C VAL A 570 -9.69 19.20 -13.78
N ALA A 571 -9.54 17.97 -14.29
CA ALA A 571 -10.66 17.10 -14.64
C ALA A 571 -11.55 16.81 -13.42
N LEU A 572 -10.96 16.47 -12.28
CA LEU A 572 -11.72 16.23 -11.04
C LEU A 572 -12.36 17.49 -10.46
N ILE A 573 -11.73 18.66 -10.60
CA ILE A 573 -12.34 19.93 -10.19
C ILE A 573 -13.54 20.26 -11.09
N ALA A 574 -13.43 20.05 -12.40
CA ALA A 574 -14.53 20.25 -13.33
C ALA A 574 -15.71 19.31 -12.99
N GLU A 575 -15.41 18.05 -12.68
CA GLU A 575 -16.43 17.09 -12.24
C GLU A 575 -17.05 17.46 -10.90
N LEU A 576 -16.25 17.90 -9.94
CA LEU A 576 -16.75 18.42 -8.66
C LEU A 576 -17.69 19.61 -8.88
N GLN A 577 -17.35 20.54 -9.79
CA GLN A 577 -18.19 21.69 -10.12
C GLN A 577 -19.48 21.29 -10.84
N ARG A 578 -19.41 20.31 -11.76
CA ARG A 578 -20.59 19.75 -12.43
C ARG A 578 -21.57 19.19 -11.41
N LEU A 579 -21.11 18.30 -10.54
CA LEU A 579 -21.92 17.69 -9.48
C LEU A 579 -22.46 18.73 -8.49
N GLN A 580 -21.68 19.76 -8.14
CA GLN A 580 -22.16 20.86 -7.30
C GLN A 580 -23.26 21.70 -7.97
N THR A 581 -23.20 21.85 -9.29
CA THR A 581 -24.20 22.61 -10.06
C THR A 581 -25.49 21.81 -10.19
N GLU A 582 -25.39 20.51 -10.48
CA GLU A 582 -26.52 19.58 -10.53
C GLU A 582 -27.22 19.47 -9.16
N ALA A 583 -26.42 19.32 -8.09
CA ALA A 583 -26.86 19.39 -6.71
C ALA A 583 -27.66 20.67 -6.40
N ALA A 584 -27.14 21.84 -6.80
CA ALA A 584 -27.79 23.12 -6.56
C ALA A 584 -29.08 23.28 -7.38
N ALA A 585 -29.10 22.80 -8.62
CA ALA A 585 -30.28 22.82 -9.48
C ALA A 585 -31.40 21.91 -8.94
N ALA A 586 -31.05 20.71 -8.48
CA ALA A 586 -31.97 19.78 -7.84
C ALA A 586 -32.56 20.36 -6.55
N ALA A 587 -31.73 20.95 -5.68
CA ALA A 587 -32.19 21.61 -4.46
C ALA A 587 -33.14 22.80 -4.77
N GLY A 588 -32.85 23.58 -5.83
CA GLY A 588 -33.70 24.67 -6.29
C GLY A 588 -35.05 24.20 -6.86
N ALA A 589 -35.07 23.10 -7.61
CA ALA A 589 -36.29 22.50 -8.14
C ALA A 589 -37.20 21.96 -7.02
N THR A 590 -36.62 21.34 -5.99
CA THR A 590 -37.34 20.83 -4.82
C THR A 590 -37.93 21.97 -3.98
N ALA A 591 -37.21 23.08 -3.83
CA ALA A 591 -37.72 24.29 -3.17
C ALA A 591 -38.88 24.94 -3.95
N ALA A 592 -38.84 24.94 -5.29
CA ALA A 592 -39.93 25.46 -6.12
C ALA A 592 -41.17 24.55 -6.08
N ALA A 593 -40.99 23.22 -6.08
CA ALA A 593 -42.08 22.25 -5.99
C ALA A 593 -42.81 22.29 -4.64
N THR A 594 -42.05 22.42 -3.53
CA THR A 594 -42.61 22.54 -2.18
C THR A 594 -43.37 23.86 -1.97
N ALA A 595 -42.90 24.96 -2.54
CA ALA A 595 -43.63 26.23 -2.56
C ALA A 595 -44.94 26.15 -3.37
N GLY A 596 -44.94 25.43 -4.50
CA GLY A 596 -46.13 25.18 -5.31
C GLY A 596 -47.19 24.32 -4.60
N ALA A 597 -46.75 23.28 -3.88
CA ALA A 597 -47.63 22.41 -3.09
C ALA A 597 -48.26 23.14 -1.90
N ALA A 598 -47.51 24.01 -1.22
CA ALA A 598 -48.02 24.83 -0.12
C ALA A 598 -49.07 25.85 -0.59
N ALA A 599 -48.93 26.42 -1.79
CA ALA A 599 -49.94 27.31 -2.39
C ALA A 599 -51.22 26.55 -2.80
N ALA A 600 -51.13 25.28 -3.19
CA ALA A 600 -52.28 24.44 -3.53
C ALA A 600 -53.06 23.95 -2.29
N ALA A 601 -52.40 23.78 -1.14
CA ALA A 601 -53.02 23.35 0.11
C ALA A 601 -53.71 24.49 0.92
N GLY A 602 -53.50 25.75 0.55
CA GLY A 602 -54.04 26.93 1.26
C GLY A 602 -55.46 27.36 0.88
N GLY A 603 -56.16 26.61 0.03
CA GLY A 603 -57.51 26.93 -0.42
C GLY A 603 -58.63 26.39 0.49
N GLY A 604 -58.67 26.78 1.77
CA GLY A 604 -59.75 26.32 2.65
C GLY A 604 -59.74 26.87 4.08
N GLY A 605 -60.44 27.99 4.29
CA GLY A 605 -61.26 28.24 5.49
C GLY A 605 -60.60 28.41 6.87
N GLY A 606 -60.34 29.67 7.25
CA GLY A 606 -60.82 30.32 8.48
C GLY A 606 -60.42 29.78 9.88
N GLY A 607 -59.78 30.65 10.68
CA GLY A 607 -59.87 30.63 12.15
C GLY A 607 -58.55 30.83 12.89
N MET A 608 -58.38 31.97 13.56
CA MET A 608 -57.18 32.37 14.32
C MET A 608 -56.91 31.52 15.58
N SER A 609 -55.63 31.23 15.84
CA SER A 609 -54.83 31.47 17.07
C SER A 609 -53.61 30.52 17.05
N SER A 610 -52.44 30.74 17.64
CA SER A 610 -51.80 31.84 18.36
C SER A 610 -50.28 31.69 18.21
N LEU A 611 -49.56 32.77 18.56
CA LEU A 611 -48.11 32.96 18.64
C LEU A 611 -47.26 31.69 18.91
N ALA A 612 -46.48 31.22 17.93
CA ALA A 612 -45.31 30.36 18.18
C ALA A 612 -44.25 30.24 17.05
N ALA A 613 -44.27 31.06 15.98
CA ALA A 613 -43.47 30.74 14.78
C ALA A 613 -42.52 31.86 14.31
N ALA A 614 -41.94 32.62 15.24
CA ALA A 614 -41.10 33.76 14.89
C ALA A 614 -39.71 33.69 15.52
N TYR A 615 -38.98 32.58 15.41
CA TYR A 615 -37.51 32.55 15.55
C TYR A 615 -36.97 31.23 14.97
N ALA A 616 -36.55 31.24 13.70
CA ALA A 616 -35.40 30.50 13.13
C ALA A 616 -35.46 30.28 11.59
N PRO A 617 -35.61 31.29 10.70
CA PRO A 617 -35.61 30.98 9.27
C PRO A 617 -34.20 30.90 8.67
N ALA A 618 -33.18 31.55 9.25
CA ALA A 618 -31.86 31.61 8.61
C ALA A 618 -30.99 30.35 8.85
N ALA A 619 -31.02 29.80 10.07
CA ALA A 619 -30.28 28.57 10.39
C ALA A 619 -31.00 27.31 9.88
N ALA A 620 -32.35 27.31 9.88
CA ALA A 620 -33.14 26.23 9.30
C ALA A 620 -33.09 26.21 7.78
N ALA A 621 -32.98 27.36 7.10
CA ALA A 621 -32.77 27.41 5.65
C ALA A 621 -31.37 26.92 5.25
N ALA A 622 -30.34 27.22 6.05
CA ALA A 622 -28.99 26.67 5.84
C ALA A 622 -28.91 25.16 6.13
N ALA A 623 -29.65 24.68 7.14
CA ALA A 623 -29.80 23.26 7.42
C ALA A 623 -30.67 22.53 6.38
N ALA A 624 -31.70 23.16 5.83
CA ALA A 624 -32.54 22.64 4.75
C ALA A 624 -31.78 22.61 3.40
N ALA A 625 -30.87 23.56 3.15
CA ALA A 625 -29.97 23.52 2.02
C ALA A 625 -28.92 22.40 2.14
N ALA A 626 -28.56 22.00 3.36
CA ALA A 626 -27.73 20.82 3.62
C ALA A 626 -28.52 19.51 3.67
N ALA A 627 -29.83 19.55 3.99
CA ALA A 627 -30.72 18.40 4.11
C ALA A 627 -31.51 18.08 2.83
N GLY A 628 -31.40 18.92 1.78
CA GLY A 628 -31.99 18.70 0.46
C GLY A 628 -31.03 18.08 -0.57
N LEU A 629 -29.82 17.72 -0.14
CA LEU A 629 -28.87 17.00 -0.97
C LEU A 629 -29.00 15.51 -0.68
N ASP A 630 -29.23 14.75 -1.74
CA ASP A 630 -29.14 13.30 -1.73
C ASP A 630 -27.85 12.85 -1.00
N PRO A 631 -27.93 11.96 0.02
CA PRO A 631 -26.78 11.44 0.75
C PRO A 631 -25.66 10.91 -0.17
N ASP A 632 -26.02 10.34 -1.32
CA ASP A 632 -25.08 9.78 -2.29
C ASP A 632 -24.32 10.89 -3.02
N VAL A 633 -25.01 11.99 -3.36
CA VAL A 633 -24.37 13.20 -3.92
C VAL A 633 -23.46 13.86 -2.90
N ALA A 634 -23.86 13.90 -1.62
CA ALA A 634 -23.02 14.42 -0.54
C ALA A 634 -21.75 13.57 -0.32
N ALA A 635 -21.86 12.25 -0.40
CA ALA A 635 -20.75 11.30 -0.31
C ALA A 635 -19.80 11.43 -1.52
N ALA A 636 -20.33 11.48 -2.75
CA ALA A 636 -19.55 11.70 -3.97
C ALA A 636 -18.77 13.03 -3.92
N LEU A 637 -19.42 14.12 -3.51
CA LEU A 637 -18.77 15.42 -3.31
C LEU A 637 -17.65 15.37 -2.25
N LYS A 638 -17.80 14.54 -1.20
CA LYS A 638 -16.77 14.32 -0.18
C LYS A 638 -15.61 13.48 -0.75
N GLY A 639 -15.89 12.43 -1.51
CA GLY A 639 -14.90 11.57 -2.17
C GLY A 639 -14.02 12.34 -3.15
N LEU A 640 -14.62 13.08 -4.09
CA LEU A 640 -13.87 13.92 -5.03
C LEU A 640 -12.99 14.97 -4.31
N ARG A 641 -13.48 15.58 -3.23
CA ARG A 641 -12.67 16.52 -2.43
C ARG A 641 -11.47 15.84 -1.79
N THR A 642 -11.59 14.59 -1.35
CA THR A 642 -10.49 13.82 -0.76
C THR A 642 -9.47 13.42 -1.84
N GLU A 643 -9.91 12.91 -2.99
CA GLU A 643 -9.01 12.58 -4.11
C GLU A 643 -8.24 13.82 -4.58
N ILE A 644 -8.92 14.96 -4.72
CA ILE A 644 -8.28 16.25 -5.05
C ILE A 644 -7.24 16.63 -3.99
N ARG A 645 -7.50 16.42 -2.70
CA ARG A 645 -6.52 16.70 -1.62
C ARG A 645 -5.30 15.79 -1.73
N LEU A 646 -5.48 14.50 -1.97
CA LEU A 646 -4.38 13.53 -2.11
C LEU A 646 -3.53 13.83 -3.36
N LEU A 647 -4.17 14.14 -4.49
CA LEU A 647 -3.46 14.56 -5.71
C LEU A 647 -2.69 15.86 -5.48
N ARG A 648 -3.26 16.83 -4.76
CA ARG A 648 -2.55 18.05 -4.36
C ARG A 648 -1.35 17.75 -3.50
N ALA A 649 -1.46 16.84 -2.52
CA ALA A 649 -0.34 16.44 -1.67
C ALA A 649 0.78 15.77 -2.49
N ARG A 650 0.44 14.81 -3.37
CA ARG A 650 1.39 14.18 -4.30
C ARG A 650 2.05 15.20 -5.22
N ARG A 651 1.29 16.16 -5.74
CA ARG A 651 1.81 17.25 -6.58
C ARG A 651 2.78 18.13 -5.79
N VAL A 652 2.45 18.53 -4.57
CA VAL A 652 3.33 19.35 -3.71
C VAL A 652 4.65 18.64 -3.46
N LEU A 653 4.64 17.36 -3.09
CA LEU A 653 5.87 16.58 -2.88
C LEU A 653 6.74 16.52 -4.16
N ARG A 654 6.11 16.32 -5.33
CA ARG A 654 6.84 16.34 -6.61
C ARG A 654 7.36 17.73 -6.98
N THR A 655 6.60 18.79 -6.71
CA THR A 655 7.06 20.17 -6.89
C THR A 655 8.25 20.48 -5.99
N LEU A 656 8.26 20.02 -4.74
CA LEU A 656 9.43 20.14 -3.85
C LEU A 656 10.65 19.39 -4.42
N GLY A 657 10.43 18.21 -5.02
CA GLY A 657 11.46 17.49 -5.78
C GLY A 657 12.01 18.31 -6.96
N LEU A 658 11.12 18.89 -7.77
CA LEU A 658 11.51 19.75 -8.90
C LEU A 658 12.33 20.97 -8.44
N VAL A 659 11.94 21.61 -7.34
CA VAL A 659 12.68 22.75 -6.77
C VAL A 659 14.07 22.31 -6.30
N GLN A 660 14.19 21.13 -5.68
CA GLN A 660 15.47 20.55 -5.29
C GLN A 660 16.38 20.34 -6.51
N ASP A 661 15.87 19.70 -7.56
CA ASP A 661 16.64 19.40 -8.77
C ASP A 661 17.03 20.68 -9.53
N LEU A 662 16.17 21.70 -9.55
CA LEU A 662 16.51 23.02 -10.09
C LEU A 662 17.63 23.70 -9.29
N ALA A 663 17.61 23.60 -7.97
CA ALA A 663 18.66 24.14 -7.11
C ALA A 663 19.99 23.42 -7.32
N ASP A 664 19.97 22.10 -7.52
CA ASP A 664 21.16 21.32 -7.86
C ASP A 664 21.66 21.61 -9.28
N LEU A 665 20.77 21.72 -10.28
CA LEU A 665 21.10 22.12 -11.64
C LEU A 665 21.82 23.46 -11.68
N LEU A 666 21.39 24.46 -10.89
CA LEU A 666 22.06 25.75 -10.80
C LEU A 666 23.53 25.62 -10.35
N MET A 667 23.81 24.72 -9.40
CA MET A 667 25.17 24.47 -8.96
C MET A 667 26.01 23.81 -10.05
N VAL A 668 25.45 22.81 -10.74
CA VAL A 668 26.13 22.10 -11.83
C VAL A 668 26.44 23.04 -13.00
N LEU A 669 25.49 23.91 -13.37
CA LEU A 669 25.69 24.90 -14.44
C LEU A 669 26.85 25.85 -14.13
N ALA A 670 27.04 26.24 -12.87
CA ALA A 670 28.16 27.07 -12.45
C ALA A 670 29.51 26.35 -12.60
N GLU A 671 29.53 25.02 -12.52
CA GLU A 671 30.74 24.22 -12.69
C GLU A 671 31.02 23.85 -14.17
N VAL A 672 29.99 23.60 -14.97
CA VAL A 672 30.13 23.29 -16.41
C VAL A 672 30.48 24.54 -17.23
N ARG A 673 29.88 25.68 -16.89
CA ARG A 673 30.14 26.99 -17.53
C ARG A 673 30.55 28.01 -16.47
N PRO A 674 31.81 27.95 -15.98
CA PRO A 674 32.31 28.92 -15.02
C PRO A 674 32.30 30.32 -15.65
N SER A 675 31.36 31.16 -15.23
CA SER A 675 31.27 32.56 -15.63
C SER A 675 32.01 33.44 -14.64
N LYS A 676 32.76 34.44 -15.14
CA LYS A 676 33.46 35.41 -14.29
C LYS A 676 32.53 36.52 -13.78
N THR A 677 31.33 36.63 -14.33
CA THR A 677 30.34 37.66 -14.06
C THR A 677 28.93 37.04 -14.09
N GLY A 678 28.01 37.55 -13.26
CA GLY A 678 26.62 37.09 -13.21
C GLY A 678 26.22 36.31 -11.95
N LEU A 679 24.97 35.88 -11.88
CA LEU A 679 24.36 35.29 -10.68
C LEU A 679 25.07 33.99 -10.23
N LEU A 680 25.46 33.14 -11.18
CA LEU A 680 26.13 31.85 -10.93
C LEU A 680 27.58 31.99 -10.46
N SER A 681 28.17 33.19 -10.57
CA SER A 681 29.52 33.47 -10.06
C SER A 681 29.55 33.83 -8.57
N ARG A 682 28.38 34.06 -7.94
CA ARG A 682 28.28 34.52 -6.55
C ARG A 682 28.30 33.34 -5.56
N PRO A 683 29.32 33.23 -4.69
CA PRO A 683 29.42 32.11 -3.74
C PRO A 683 28.24 31.96 -2.80
N ALA A 684 27.62 33.09 -2.39
CA ALA A 684 26.44 33.07 -1.52
C ALA A 684 25.22 32.47 -2.22
N VAL A 685 25.05 32.68 -3.53
CA VAL A 685 23.92 32.13 -4.29
C VAL A 685 24.05 30.61 -4.41
N LEU A 686 25.24 30.11 -4.75
CA LEU A 686 25.51 28.68 -4.80
C LEU A 686 25.39 28.02 -3.42
N ALA A 687 25.78 28.74 -2.36
CA ALA A 687 25.61 28.27 -1.00
C ALA A 687 24.13 28.14 -0.60
N LEU A 688 23.31 29.12 -0.96
CA LEU A 688 21.85 29.08 -0.75
C LEU A 688 21.18 27.96 -1.56
N ALA A 689 21.55 27.79 -2.84
CA ALA A 689 21.03 26.70 -3.66
C ALA A 689 21.34 25.32 -3.07
N GLY A 690 22.59 25.11 -2.64
CA GLY A 690 23.00 23.86 -2.02
C GLY A 690 22.37 23.62 -0.64
N LEU A 691 22.10 24.69 0.13
CA LEU A 691 21.38 24.60 1.40
C LEU A 691 19.90 24.27 1.18
N LEU A 692 19.24 24.94 0.23
CA LEU A 692 17.86 24.67 -0.14
C LEU A 692 17.69 23.21 -0.56
N SER A 693 18.54 22.71 -1.46
CA SER A 693 18.52 21.31 -1.85
C SER A 693 18.80 20.37 -0.66
N GLY A 694 19.76 20.72 0.20
CA GLY A 694 20.04 19.96 1.43
C GLY A 694 18.83 19.83 2.35
N CYS A 695 18.14 20.93 2.64
CA CYS A 695 16.97 20.97 3.51
C CYS A 695 15.77 20.22 2.90
N LEU A 696 15.46 20.44 1.62
CA LEU A 696 14.39 19.72 0.92
C LEU A 696 14.67 18.22 0.88
N SER A 697 15.92 17.84 0.65
CA SER A 697 16.31 16.44 0.64
C SER A 697 16.25 15.80 2.02
N ALA A 698 16.58 16.53 3.09
CA ALA A 698 16.41 16.04 4.46
C ALA A 698 14.93 15.88 4.83
N TYR A 699 14.08 16.85 4.50
CA TYR A 699 12.63 16.78 4.72
C TYR A 699 12.00 15.56 4.03
N LYS A 700 12.41 15.28 2.79
CA LYS A 700 11.90 14.13 2.02
C LYS A 700 12.35 12.76 2.55
N ASN A 701 13.46 12.68 3.29
CA ASN A 701 14.09 11.41 3.70
C ASN A 701 14.07 11.18 5.22
N TRP A 702 13.35 12.01 5.99
CA TRP A 702 13.27 11.86 7.44
C TRP A 702 12.17 10.85 7.81
N PRO A 703 12.47 9.76 8.56
CA PRO A 703 11.47 8.81 9.01
C PRO A 703 10.63 9.46 10.11
N GLY A 704 9.40 9.84 9.80
CA GLY A 704 8.52 10.51 10.75
C GLY A 704 7.26 11.15 10.19
N HIS A 705 6.77 10.72 9.03
CA HIS A 705 5.44 11.05 8.52
C HIS A 705 4.81 9.83 7.88
#